data_AF-A0A8J6HBS4-F1
#
_entry.id   AF-A0A8J6HBS4-F1
#
_cell.length_a   1.000
_cell.length_b   1.000
_cell.length_c   1.000
_cell.angle_alpha   90.00
_cell.angle_beta   90.00
_cell.angle_gamma   90.00
#
_symmetry.space_group_name_H-M   'P 1'
#
loop_
_entity.id
_entity.type
_entity.pdbx_description
1 polymer ?
#
loop_
_entity_poly.entity_id
_entity_poly.type
_entity_poly.pdbx_seq_one_letter_code
_entity_poly.pdbx_strand_id
1 'polypeptide(L)'
;MILSKRYLRNQLAKNQVPGILEFDRSFDKYDNYNVIYSAEEIVYSAKRGVKQISKTEMVYPFKIYIPRDLPSTFHHTYGKVFYVVTGTIVPFIWNDFTDSFVITVDSPVEMRAMTRSFQKENFFYKETTFRRFGFRREGKLIMQICLPRIAFVAGDIIDFKVFVKNDSSEKVKCLGVKFSKRVKFKPLNYTNTYKQYVETILKFKKDGIDAKAERIYNIRVNFPEVLDIPNLQSCSLIKLEFILKIWCQMPIFLKDNVIEIHPEMGHHFTGMSSELDKSQYVLPLDQPIVSLEVASAFNGLTDKEKLYSHYISQASWTGGLITFLQTSPESGPIFVLLHKVFSSQNLKDLKNAAIKAGLTEDEVKAFLIYTCGVFSNAGNYKGFGDSKFVPSISEETLEKLLEASSAWPQIKALWSKLKGPMYDLSSGKTCLGYSPHGCTTYMSQNCIPEDNQRVQDWMKTQQIEGYNTRLFKTVSEDGKIDYEIRLASKEEGELKSETFGNMTFRLTKGDYSPLIGRVAASLEHAAKHAANSVQANMLNSYAQSFTTGSLNLHKDGSRYWIKDKGPAVETYIGFIETYRDPAGVRGEFEGFVAIVNRAMSAKFTTLVSQAEDFLPLLPWCKGFEKDKFLRPDFTSLDVLSFASSGIPAGINIPNYDDIRQSEGFKNVSLGNVIPASYQMSVTPFLSKSDAELIQKWRVASFELQVGLHELLGHGSGKLLHRAADGKLNYPSTLLDPLTGKPPASCYEPGDTYDSRFGPLSSSYEECRAEAVGLYLSLEPAVLKIFGHEGKQAEDVLYVNWLSLVWNGIGRALETWDPKRGWLQAHAQARYVLAKVLLQAGVASVTQPKEGDLLVTLDRSALRGAGRAALGNFLLQLQVYKATANVEAAQRLYQHYSEVTEPWVSWRAIVLANKQPRKIFTQANTALVGSKVELKTYEESPEGMIQSWVERFPKPEPLYEAILDLSASDEHHFI
;
A
#
# COMPACT_ATOMS: atom_id res chain seq x y z
N MET A 1 -31.17 -40.98 -4.92
CA MET A 1 -31.99 -41.88 -4.08
C MET A 1 -33.30 -42.16 -4.81
N ILE A 2 -33.71 -43.42 -5.00
CA ILE A 2 -35.05 -43.76 -5.55
C ILE A 2 -36.04 -43.69 -4.39
N LEU A 3 -36.58 -42.50 -4.12
CA LEU A 3 -37.82 -42.39 -3.36
C LEU A 3 -38.93 -43.07 -4.18
N SER A 4 -39.64 -44.02 -3.59
CA SER A 4 -40.65 -44.78 -4.32
C SER A 4 -41.68 -43.82 -4.94
N LYS A 5 -41.93 -43.97 -6.25
CA LYS A 5 -42.87 -43.17 -7.08
C LYS A 5 -44.26 -42.96 -6.44
N ARG A 6 -44.60 -43.74 -5.42
CA ARG A 6 -45.87 -43.69 -4.69
C ARG A 6 -45.95 -42.59 -3.63
N TYR A 7 -44.82 -42.11 -3.09
CA TYR A 7 -44.79 -41.08 -2.06
C TYR A 7 -45.04 -39.66 -2.62
N LEU A 8 -44.33 -39.27 -3.68
CA LEU A 8 -44.48 -37.98 -4.37
C LEU A 8 -45.89 -37.80 -5.00
N ARG A 9 -46.45 -38.84 -5.62
CA ARG A 9 -47.83 -38.79 -6.15
C ARG A 9 -48.89 -38.62 -5.06
N ASN A 10 -48.66 -39.16 -3.86
CA ASN A 10 -49.58 -39.01 -2.73
C ASN A 10 -49.47 -37.65 -2.03
N GLN A 11 -48.30 -37.00 -2.04
CA GLN A 11 -48.11 -35.63 -1.55
C GLN A 11 -48.77 -34.60 -2.47
N LEU A 12 -48.60 -34.73 -3.79
CA LEU A 12 -49.25 -33.86 -4.79
C LEU A 12 -50.79 -33.95 -4.76
N ALA A 13 -51.36 -35.08 -4.32
CA ALA A 13 -52.80 -35.26 -4.18
C ALA A 13 -53.39 -34.61 -2.91
N LYS A 14 -52.57 -34.18 -1.95
CA LYS A 14 -53.00 -33.71 -0.62
C LYS A 14 -53.06 -32.19 -0.43
N ASN A 15 -52.93 -31.38 -1.49
CA ASN A 15 -52.98 -29.91 -1.42
C ASN A 15 -52.10 -29.31 -0.29
N GLN A 16 -50.82 -29.70 -0.21
CA GLN A 16 -49.89 -28.98 0.68
C GLN A 16 -49.47 -27.64 0.07
N VAL A 17 -49.43 -26.62 0.91
CA VAL A 17 -49.03 -25.23 0.62
C VAL A 17 -47.52 -25.20 0.30
N PRO A 18 -47.04 -24.35 -0.63
CA PRO A 18 -45.62 -24.15 -0.86
C PRO A 18 -44.91 -23.71 0.44
N GLY A 19 -43.73 -24.28 0.75
CA GLY A 19 -42.82 -23.69 1.74
C GLY A 19 -42.36 -24.56 2.93
N ILE A 20 -42.21 -25.88 2.81
CA ILE A 20 -41.46 -26.66 3.82
C ILE A 20 -40.28 -27.38 3.15
N LEU A 21 -39.07 -26.90 3.41
CA LEU A 21 -37.79 -27.57 3.11
C LEU A 21 -37.36 -28.36 4.36
N GLU A 22 -37.43 -29.69 4.32
CA GLU A 22 -36.68 -30.54 5.25
C GLU A 22 -35.45 -31.07 4.50
N PHE A 23 -34.25 -30.71 4.97
CA PHE A 23 -33.00 -31.30 4.49
C PHE A 23 -32.84 -32.67 5.14
N ASP A 24 -32.99 -33.74 4.36
CA ASP A 24 -32.83 -35.10 4.86
C ASP A 24 -31.41 -35.60 4.57
N ARG A 25 -30.70 -36.00 5.63
CA ARG A 25 -29.38 -36.63 5.53
C ARG A 25 -29.61 -38.14 5.55
N SER A 26 -29.52 -38.77 4.38
CA SER A 26 -29.71 -40.21 4.26
C SER A 26 -28.39 -40.92 3.98
N PHE A 27 -28.24 -42.08 4.61
CA PHE A 27 -27.20 -43.04 4.28
C PHE A 27 -27.81 -44.05 3.31
N ASP A 28 -27.16 -44.31 2.19
CA ASP A 28 -27.54 -45.48 1.40
C ASP A 28 -27.15 -46.72 2.21
N LYS A 29 -28.17 -47.47 2.66
CA LYS A 29 -27.99 -48.60 3.58
C LYS A 29 -27.14 -49.73 2.99
N TYR A 30 -26.87 -49.68 1.69
CA TYR A 30 -26.08 -50.66 0.93
C TYR A 30 -24.73 -50.12 0.41
N ASP A 31 -24.38 -48.85 0.67
CA ASP A 31 -23.15 -48.24 0.14
C ASP A 31 -22.28 -47.59 1.24
N ASN A 32 -21.08 -48.13 1.42
CA ASN A 32 -20.09 -47.64 2.38
C ASN A 32 -19.26 -46.45 1.87
N TYR A 33 -19.46 -46.04 0.62
CA TYR A 33 -18.62 -45.09 -0.12
C TYR A 33 -19.36 -43.81 -0.53
N ASN A 34 -20.66 -43.69 -0.28
CA ASN A 34 -21.47 -42.53 -0.65
C ASN A 34 -22.28 -41.98 0.53
N VAL A 35 -22.42 -40.64 0.57
CA VAL A 35 -23.28 -39.91 1.51
C VAL A 35 -24.07 -38.91 0.69
N ILE A 36 -25.39 -38.88 0.89
CA ILE A 36 -26.29 -38.04 0.09
C ILE A 36 -27.01 -37.05 1.02
N TYR A 37 -26.97 -35.78 0.63
CA TYR A 37 -27.78 -34.71 1.19
C TYR A 37 -28.81 -34.32 0.14
N SER A 38 -30.09 -34.29 0.49
CA SER A 38 -31.16 -33.92 -0.45
C SER A 38 -32.21 -33.06 0.23
N ALA A 39 -32.74 -32.10 -0.53
CA ALA A 39 -33.93 -31.35 -0.20
C ALA A 39 -34.75 -31.17 -1.48
N GLU A 40 -36.08 -31.22 -1.35
CA GLU A 40 -37.00 -31.09 -2.48
C GLU A 40 -37.99 -29.95 -2.20
N GLU A 41 -38.24 -29.09 -3.20
CA GLU A 41 -39.23 -28.00 -3.12
C GLU A 41 -40.16 -28.06 -4.33
N ILE A 42 -41.47 -27.89 -4.10
CA ILE A 42 -42.47 -27.82 -5.17
C ILE A 42 -42.65 -26.35 -5.56
N VAL A 43 -42.07 -25.95 -6.70
CA VAL A 43 -42.10 -24.56 -7.21
C VAL A 43 -43.46 -24.20 -7.84
N TYR A 44 -44.16 -25.17 -8.43
CA TYR A 44 -45.48 -24.98 -9.03
C TYR A 44 -46.31 -26.27 -9.04
N SER A 45 -47.61 -26.17 -8.78
CA SER A 45 -48.56 -27.29 -8.87
C SER A 45 -49.91 -26.81 -9.42
N ALA A 46 -50.46 -27.53 -10.41
CA ALA A 46 -51.76 -27.22 -11.01
C ALA A 46 -52.84 -28.22 -10.55
N LYS A 47 -54.05 -27.73 -10.26
CA LYS A 47 -55.20 -28.60 -9.95
C LYS A 47 -55.62 -29.40 -11.19
N ARG A 48 -56.02 -30.67 -10.98
CA ARG A 48 -56.61 -31.53 -12.02
C ARG A 48 -57.73 -30.77 -12.74
N GLY A 49 -57.60 -30.61 -14.05
CA GLY A 49 -58.64 -30.04 -14.93
C GLY A 49 -58.33 -28.68 -15.56
N VAL A 50 -57.26 -27.98 -15.16
CA VAL A 50 -56.87 -26.70 -15.78
C VAL A 50 -55.83 -26.94 -16.88
N LYS A 51 -56.26 -26.80 -18.15
CA LYS A 51 -55.40 -26.81 -19.34
C LYS A 51 -55.04 -25.37 -19.73
N GLN A 52 -53.77 -25.00 -19.56
CA GLN A 52 -52.89 -24.38 -20.56
C GLN A 52 -51.73 -23.66 -19.86
N ILE A 53 -50.52 -24.21 -19.99
CA ILE A 53 -49.30 -23.39 -19.92
C ILE A 53 -49.27 -22.61 -21.24
N SER A 54 -49.03 -21.31 -21.17
CA SER A 54 -48.96 -20.43 -22.35
C SER A 54 -47.96 -20.95 -23.39
N LYS A 55 -48.15 -20.64 -24.69
CA LYS A 55 -47.16 -20.91 -25.75
C LYS A 55 -45.94 -19.96 -25.69
N THR A 56 -45.91 -19.02 -24.76
CA THR A 56 -44.79 -18.10 -24.51
C THR A 56 -43.86 -18.64 -23.43
N GLU A 57 -42.59 -18.22 -23.42
CA GLU A 57 -41.63 -18.55 -22.37
C GLU A 57 -42.19 -18.18 -20.99
N MET A 58 -42.13 -19.11 -20.03
CA MET A 58 -42.55 -18.91 -18.65
C MET A 58 -41.38 -19.23 -17.72
N VAL A 59 -40.95 -18.21 -16.97
CA VAL A 59 -39.85 -18.31 -15.99
C VAL A 59 -40.45 -18.36 -14.60
N TYR A 60 -40.17 -19.42 -13.84
CA TYR A 60 -40.58 -19.57 -12.45
C TYR A 60 -39.37 -19.28 -11.53
N PRO A 61 -39.31 -18.11 -10.86
CA PRO A 61 -38.24 -17.84 -9.92
C PRO A 61 -38.39 -18.71 -8.67
N PHE A 62 -37.29 -19.26 -8.18
CA PHE A 62 -37.24 -20.00 -6.92
C PHE A 62 -36.02 -19.57 -6.09
N LYS A 63 -36.09 -19.78 -4.77
CA LYS A 63 -34.99 -19.48 -3.85
C LYS A 63 -34.86 -20.60 -2.83
N ILE A 64 -33.78 -21.38 -2.94
CA ILE A 64 -33.48 -22.48 -2.01
C ILE A 64 -32.41 -22.01 -1.02
N TYR A 65 -32.67 -22.21 0.27
CA TYR A 65 -31.67 -22.00 1.32
C TYR A 65 -30.84 -23.27 1.52
N ILE A 66 -29.52 -23.13 1.39
CA ILE A 66 -28.57 -24.24 1.56
C ILE A 66 -28.07 -24.23 3.02
N PRO A 67 -28.00 -25.38 3.72
CA PRO A 67 -27.48 -25.47 5.08
C PRO A 67 -26.03 -24.98 5.18
N ARG A 68 -25.72 -24.27 6.26
CA ARG A 68 -24.37 -23.70 6.49
C ARG A 68 -23.32 -24.75 6.83
N ASP A 69 -23.74 -25.95 7.23
CA ASP A 69 -22.86 -27.05 7.63
C ASP A 69 -22.52 -28.00 6.47
N LEU A 70 -22.88 -27.68 5.22
CA LEU A 70 -22.48 -28.47 4.08
C LEU A 70 -20.95 -28.38 3.82
N PRO A 71 -20.30 -29.49 3.42
CA PRO A 71 -18.89 -29.45 3.03
C PRO A 71 -18.68 -28.69 1.71
N SER A 72 -17.53 -28.05 1.52
CA SER A 72 -17.18 -27.42 0.24
C SER A 72 -17.15 -28.44 -0.91
N THR A 73 -17.51 -27.99 -2.13
CA THR A 73 -17.27 -28.75 -3.36
C THR A 73 -15.79 -29.12 -3.47
N PHE A 74 -15.49 -30.39 -3.73
CA PHE A 74 -14.13 -30.93 -3.72
C PHE A 74 -13.96 -32.02 -4.78
N HIS A 75 -12.86 -32.01 -5.50
CA HIS A 75 -12.58 -33.00 -6.55
C HIS A 75 -11.18 -33.59 -6.39
N HIS A 76 -11.08 -34.91 -6.30
CA HIS A 76 -9.83 -35.65 -6.28
C HIS A 76 -10.00 -37.01 -6.96
N THR A 77 -8.92 -37.59 -7.45
CA THR A 77 -8.91 -38.92 -8.10
C THR A 77 -9.43 -40.06 -7.21
N TYR A 78 -9.51 -39.85 -5.88
CA TYR A 78 -9.94 -40.85 -4.90
C TYR A 78 -11.30 -40.54 -4.24
N GLY A 79 -11.92 -39.40 -4.55
CA GLY A 79 -13.19 -38.99 -3.96
C GLY A 79 -13.58 -37.57 -4.35
N LYS A 80 -14.88 -37.28 -4.37
CA LYS A 80 -15.44 -35.98 -4.72
C LYS A 80 -16.63 -35.60 -3.83
N VAL A 81 -16.83 -34.30 -3.66
CA VAL A 81 -18.03 -33.66 -3.10
C VAL A 81 -18.54 -32.72 -4.18
N PHE A 82 -19.78 -32.92 -4.62
CA PHE A 82 -20.41 -32.10 -5.63
C PHE A 82 -21.90 -32.00 -5.34
N TYR A 83 -22.51 -30.91 -5.81
CA TYR A 83 -23.91 -30.60 -5.59
C TYR A 83 -24.60 -30.46 -6.93
N VAL A 84 -25.81 -31.01 -7.02
CA VAL A 84 -26.61 -30.98 -8.25
C VAL A 84 -27.96 -30.36 -7.91
N VAL A 85 -28.36 -29.38 -8.70
CA VAL A 85 -29.73 -28.89 -8.69
C VAL A 85 -30.47 -29.58 -9.82
N THR A 86 -31.56 -30.26 -9.47
CA THR A 86 -32.36 -31.03 -10.42
C THR A 86 -33.75 -30.43 -10.50
N GLY A 87 -34.13 -29.96 -11.69
CA GLY A 87 -35.48 -29.52 -12.00
C GLY A 87 -36.27 -30.65 -12.64
N THR A 88 -37.40 -31.02 -12.04
CA THR A 88 -38.25 -32.11 -12.55
C THR A 88 -39.66 -31.62 -12.84
N ILE A 89 -40.10 -31.77 -14.09
CA ILE A 89 -41.49 -31.59 -14.49
C ILE A 89 -42.17 -32.96 -14.47
N VAL A 90 -43.22 -33.10 -13.66
CA VAL A 90 -43.97 -34.36 -13.47
C VAL A 90 -45.34 -34.25 -14.16
N PRO A 91 -45.47 -34.66 -15.44
CA PRO A 91 -46.74 -34.64 -16.15
C PRO A 91 -47.68 -35.78 -15.71
N PHE A 92 -48.99 -35.58 -15.90
CA PHE A 92 -50.02 -36.50 -15.39
C PHE A 92 -50.01 -37.90 -16.05
N ILE A 93 -49.60 -38.00 -17.32
CA ILE A 93 -49.69 -39.24 -18.13
C ILE A 93 -48.33 -39.61 -18.77
N TRP A 94 -47.34 -38.73 -18.77
CA TRP A 94 -46.06 -38.90 -19.46
C TRP A 94 -44.92 -39.20 -18.49
N ASN A 95 -43.74 -39.50 -19.04
CA ASN A 95 -42.52 -39.62 -18.24
C ASN A 95 -42.10 -38.25 -17.69
N ASP A 96 -41.44 -38.28 -16.54
CA ASP A 96 -40.90 -37.08 -15.90
C ASP A 96 -39.81 -36.46 -16.80
N PHE A 97 -39.87 -35.14 -17.00
CA PHE A 97 -38.80 -34.41 -17.68
C PHE A 97 -37.88 -33.84 -16.61
N THR A 98 -36.62 -34.23 -16.66
CA THR A 98 -35.63 -33.85 -15.65
C THR A 98 -34.47 -33.17 -16.34
N ASP A 99 -34.05 -32.02 -15.82
CA ASP A 99 -32.79 -31.40 -16.18
C ASP A 99 -31.98 -31.12 -14.92
N SER A 100 -30.67 -31.06 -15.04
CA SER A 100 -29.77 -30.93 -13.89
C SER A 100 -28.50 -30.17 -14.23
N PHE A 101 -28.09 -29.30 -13.31
CA PHE A 101 -26.79 -28.64 -13.40
C PHE A 101 -26.04 -28.75 -12.06
N VAL A 102 -24.71 -28.77 -12.17
CA VAL A 102 -23.82 -28.83 -11.01
C VAL A 102 -23.62 -27.43 -10.46
N ILE A 103 -23.69 -27.27 -9.14
CA ILE A 103 -23.37 -26.03 -8.46
C ILE A 103 -22.11 -26.18 -7.61
N THR A 104 -21.39 -25.08 -7.45
CA THR A 104 -20.25 -24.98 -6.53
C THR A 104 -20.75 -24.46 -5.19
N VAL A 105 -20.52 -25.23 -4.12
CA VAL A 105 -20.74 -24.78 -2.75
C VAL A 105 -19.39 -24.46 -2.16
N ASP A 106 -19.19 -23.21 -1.76
CA ASP A 106 -18.05 -22.79 -0.98
C ASP A 106 -18.49 -22.52 0.46
N SER A 107 -18.03 -23.37 1.38
CA SER A 107 -18.30 -23.28 2.80
C SER A 107 -17.02 -22.86 3.49
N PRO A 108 -16.76 -21.57 3.75
CA PRO A 108 -15.48 -21.17 4.30
C PRO A 108 -15.36 -21.53 5.79
N VAL A 109 -14.18 -22.01 6.20
CA VAL A 109 -13.86 -22.25 7.63
C VAL A 109 -13.76 -20.90 8.37
N GLU A 110 -14.79 -20.57 9.18
CA GLU A 110 -14.87 -19.31 9.93
C GLU A 110 -13.88 -19.23 11.11
N MET A 111 -13.17 -18.10 11.22
CA MET A 111 -12.21 -17.83 12.30
C MET A 111 -12.86 -17.80 13.69
N ARG A 112 -14.13 -17.38 13.80
CA ARG A 112 -14.85 -17.30 15.09
C ARG A 112 -15.07 -18.68 15.71
N ALA A 113 -15.20 -19.74 14.91
CA ALA A 113 -15.32 -21.12 15.40
C ALA A 113 -13.98 -21.69 15.96
N MET A 114 -12.84 -21.09 15.59
CA MET A 114 -11.48 -21.51 16.00
C MET A 114 -11.02 -20.83 17.31
N THR A 115 -11.85 -19.97 17.93
CA THR A 115 -11.49 -19.04 19.02
C THR A 115 -10.97 -19.69 20.30
N ARG A 116 -11.24 -20.98 20.55
CA ARG A 116 -10.69 -21.68 21.73
C ARG A 116 -9.19 -21.98 21.60
N SER A 117 -8.61 -21.89 20.40
CA SER A 117 -7.22 -22.28 20.09
C SER A 117 -6.25 -21.09 19.96
N PHE A 118 -6.75 -19.85 20.06
CA PHE A 118 -5.97 -18.62 19.85
C PHE A 118 -5.31 -18.03 21.13
N GLN A 119 -5.63 -18.54 22.32
CA GLN A 119 -5.37 -17.82 23.58
C GLN A 119 -4.16 -18.31 24.42
N LYS A 120 -3.34 -19.25 23.96
CA LYS A 120 -2.15 -19.71 24.72
C LYS A 120 -0.95 -20.03 23.83
N GLU A 121 0.25 -19.67 24.29
CA GLU A 121 1.50 -20.24 23.77
C GLU A 121 1.48 -21.77 23.93
N ASN A 122 1.79 -22.47 22.85
CA ASN A 122 1.80 -23.93 22.80
C ASN A 122 3.23 -24.44 22.83
N PHE A 123 3.54 -25.24 23.84
CA PHE A 123 4.86 -25.84 24.04
C PHE A 123 4.82 -27.31 23.62
N PHE A 124 5.66 -27.66 22.64
CA PHE A 124 5.88 -29.05 22.24
C PHE A 124 7.27 -29.48 22.67
N TYR A 125 7.39 -30.69 23.23
CA TYR A 125 8.63 -31.22 23.76
C TYR A 125 8.85 -32.65 23.28
N LYS A 126 10.07 -32.96 22.84
CA LYS A 126 10.48 -34.32 22.53
C LYS A 126 11.93 -34.59 22.89
N GLU A 127 12.13 -35.62 23.70
CA GLU A 127 13.44 -36.18 24.01
C GLU A 127 13.65 -37.49 23.24
N THR A 128 14.80 -37.63 22.60
CA THR A 128 15.23 -38.86 21.92
C THR A 128 16.56 -39.33 22.52
N THR A 129 16.60 -40.54 23.06
CA THR A 129 17.82 -41.14 23.63
C THR A 129 18.50 -42.04 22.61
N PHE A 130 19.83 -41.91 22.44
CA PHE A 130 20.61 -42.75 21.53
C PHE A 130 21.36 -43.86 22.27
N ARG A 131 21.39 -45.05 21.68
CA ARG A 131 22.15 -46.21 22.17
C ARG A 131 22.95 -46.81 21.02
N ARG A 132 24.22 -47.13 21.27
CA ARG A 132 25.08 -47.86 20.34
C ARG A 132 25.36 -49.25 20.91
N PHE A 133 25.45 -50.25 20.04
CA PHE A 133 25.77 -51.67 20.30
C PHE A 133 25.99 -52.03 21.78
N GLY A 134 24.98 -52.67 22.40
CA GLY A 134 25.13 -53.33 23.70
C GLY A 134 25.51 -52.41 24.87
N PHE A 135 24.51 -51.72 25.43
CA PHE A 135 24.47 -51.23 26.83
C PHE A 135 25.19 -49.92 27.24
N ARG A 136 25.83 -49.14 26.35
CA ARG A 136 26.29 -47.76 26.70
C ARG A 136 25.36 -46.67 26.15
N ARG A 137 24.88 -45.76 27.03
CA ARG A 137 24.09 -44.56 26.66
C ARG A 137 25.02 -43.48 26.10
N GLU A 138 24.79 -43.00 24.87
CA GLU A 138 25.65 -42.01 24.19
C GLU A 138 25.19 -40.55 24.38
N GLY A 139 24.01 -40.35 24.96
CA GLY A 139 23.43 -39.03 25.24
C GLY A 139 22.00 -38.91 24.75
N LYS A 140 21.44 -37.71 24.89
CA LYS A 140 20.05 -37.38 24.53
C LYS A 140 19.99 -36.18 23.60
N LEU A 141 18.99 -36.14 22.74
CA LEU A 141 18.64 -34.97 21.95
C LEU A 141 17.26 -34.48 22.37
N ILE A 142 17.22 -33.27 22.90
CA ILE A 142 16.00 -32.60 23.33
C ILE A 142 15.64 -31.54 22.29
N MET A 143 14.38 -31.55 21.85
CA MET A 143 13.81 -30.50 21.01
C MET A 143 12.56 -29.95 21.71
N GLN A 144 12.52 -28.63 21.88
CA GLN A 144 11.38 -27.90 22.42
C GLN A 144 10.96 -26.82 21.43
N ILE A 145 9.66 -26.73 21.16
CA ILE A 145 9.08 -25.76 20.23
C ILE A 145 8.12 -24.89 21.03
N CYS A 146 8.31 -23.57 20.96
CA CYS A 146 7.36 -22.60 21.48
C CYS A 146 6.65 -21.94 20.31
N LEU A 147 5.40 -22.34 20.06
CA LEU A 147 4.54 -21.80 19.02
C LEU A 147 3.53 -20.82 19.63
N PRO A 148 3.37 -19.60 19.07
CA PRO A 148 2.48 -18.59 19.65
C PRO A 148 1.00 -18.99 19.57
N ARG A 149 0.61 -19.79 18.56
CA ARG A 149 -0.74 -20.33 18.36
C ARG A 149 -0.68 -21.61 17.51
N ILE A 150 -1.77 -22.36 17.45
CA ILE A 150 -1.91 -23.58 16.61
C ILE A 150 -3.06 -23.47 15.58
N ALA A 151 -3.59 -22.26 15.40
CA ALA A 151 -4.62 -21.93 14.43
C ALA A 151 -4.13 -20.77 13.53
N PHE A 152 -4.19 -20.96 12.21
CA PHE A 152 -3.65 -20.02 11.22
C PHE A 152 -4.60 -19.83 10.05
N VAL A 153 -4.40 -18.77 9.28
CA VAL A 153 -5.09 -18.55 8.01
C VAL A 153 -4.10 -18.50 6.84
N ALA A 154 -4.59 -18.67 5.61
CA ALA A 154 -3.76 -18.44 4.42
C ALA A 154 -3.15 -17.01 4.45
N GLY A 155 -1.89 -16.89 4.01
CA GLY A 155 -1.11 -15.65 4.09
C GLY A 155 -0.55 -15.28 5.47
N ASP A 156 -0.82 -16.06 6.52
CA ASP A 156 -0.23 -15.78 7.84
C ASP A 156 1.30 -16.03 7.83
N ILE A 157 2.04 -15.12 8.48
CA ILE A 157 3.43 -15.33 8.88
C ILE A 157 3.46 -15.82 10.33
N ILE A 158 4.21 -16.89 10.59
CA ILE A 158 4.48 -17.36 11.96
C ILE A 158 5.96 -17.25 12.26
N ASP A 159 6.28 -16.56 13.34
CA ASP A 159 7.58 -16.60 13.99
C ASP A 159 7.49 -17.47 15.26
N PHE A 160 8.34 -18.49 15.38
CA PHE A 160 8.38 -19.37 16.54
C PHE A 160 9.79 -19.84 16.88
N LYS A 161 10.01 -20.24 18.13
CA LYS A 161 11.33 -20.66 18.62
C LYS A 161 11.42 -22.18 18.69
N VAL A 162 12.54 -22.73 18.22
CA VAL A 162 12.91 -24.13 18.41
C VAL A 162 14.20 -24.18 19.22
N PHE A 163 14.11 -24.63 20.46
CA PHE A 163 15.28 -24.94 21.29
C PHE A 163 15.70 -26.38 21.02
N VAL A 164 16.97 -26.58 20.70
CA VAL A 164 17.56 -27.91 20.53
C VAL A 164 18.78 -28.04 21.43
N LYS A 165 18.78 -29.05 22.29
CA LYS A 165 19.93 -29.43 23.13
C LYS A 165 20.41 -30.82 22.74
N ASN A 166 21.64 -30.89 22.23
CA ASN A 166 22.28 -32.11 21.78
C ASN A 166 23.32 -32.57 22.80
N ASP A 167 22.91 -33.40 23.75
CA ASP A 167 23.81 -34.06 24.70
C ASP A 167 24.44 -35.33 24.11
N SER A 168 24.26 -35.64 22.82
CA SER A 168 24.85 -36.82 22.17
C SER A 168 26.30 -36.58 21.73
N SER A 169 27.00 -37.66 21.36
CA SER A 169 28.34 -37.64 20.75
C SER A 169 28.31 -37.27 19.26
N GLU A 170 27.14 -37.22 18.63
CA GLU A 170 26.98 -37.05 17.20
C GLU A 170 26.40 -35.68 16.84
N LYS A 171 26.83 -35.12 15.72
CA LYS A 171 26.32 -33.84 15.21
C LYS A 171 24.92 -33.98 14.62
N VAL A 172 24.02 -33.05 14.95
CA VAL A 172 22.76 -32.87 14.21
C VAL A 172 23.12 -32.25 12.86
N LYS A 173 22.75 -32.88 11.74
CA LYS A 173 23.11 -32.39 10.40
C LYS A 173 22.38 -31.10 10.04
N CYS A 174 21.09 -31.04 10.31
CA CYS A 174 20.25 -29.87 10.08
C CYS A 174 18.97 -29.93 10.92
N LEU A 175 18.36 -28.76 11.12
CA LEU A 175 17.00 -28.63 11.60
C LEU A 175 16.09 -28.40 10.38
N GLY A 176 15.18 -29.33 10.10
CA GLY A 176 14.21 -29.21 9.02
C GLY A 176 12.84 -28.76 9.49
N VAL A 177 12.16 -27.98 8.67
CA VAL A 177 10.77 -27.56 8.84
C VAL A 177 10.00 -27.91 7.57
N LYS A 178 8.83 -28.53 7.70
CA LYS A 178 7.97 -28.92 6.59
C LYS A 178 6.51 -28.68 6.95
N PHE A 179 5.79 -27.95 6.11
CA PHE A 179 4.34 -27.83 6.18
C PHE A 179 3.70 -28.61 5.03
N SER A 180 2.66 -29.40 5.35
CA SER A 180 1.99 -30.27 4.40
C SER A 180 0.48 -30.24 4.57
N LYS A 181 -0.24 -30.36 3.44
CA LYS A 181 -1.68 -30.64 3.37
C LYS A 181 -1.86 -32.15 3.20
N ARG A 182 -2.73 -32.77 3.98
CA ARG A 182 -3.05 -34.20 3.91
C ARG A 182 -4.54 -34.40 3.75
N VAL A 183 -4.95 -35.12 2.70
CA VAL A 183 -6.33 -35.53 2.47
C VAL A 183 -6.45 -37.03 2.70
N LYS A 184 -7.34 -37.45 3.58
CA LYS A 184 -7.64 -38.86 3.89
C LYS A 184 -9.02 -39.24 3.39
N PHE A 185 -9.12 -40.38 2.72
CA PHE A 185 -10.35 -40.96 2.20
C PHE A 185 -10.63 -42.25 2.97
N LYS A 186 -11.70 -42.26 3.79
CA LYS A 186 -12.06 -43.37 4.68
C LYS A 186 -13.54 -43.77 4.51
N PRO A 187 -13.85 -45.02 4.15
CA PRO A 187 -15.22 -45.52 4.10
C PRO A 187 -15.81 -45.70 5.52
N LEU A 188 -17.14 -45.61 5.65
CA LEU A 188 -17.82 -45.49 6.95
C LEU A 188 -17.61 -46.70 7.88
N ASN A 189 -17.60 -47.93 7.35
CA ASN A 189 -17.65 -49.17 8.13
C ASN A 189 -16.34 -49.98 8.17
N TYR A 190 -15.22 -49.44 7.67
CA TYR A 190 -13.90 -50.08 7.77
C TYR A 190 -12.95 -49.26 8.65
N THR A 191 -12.44 -49.88 9.71
CA THR A 191 -11.60 -49.17 10.68
C THR A 191 -10.16 -48.96 10.19
N ASN A 192 -9.62 -49.88 9.38
CA ASN A 192 -8.20 -49.90 8.98
C ASN A 192 -7.92 -49.66 7.49
N THR A 193 -8.94 -49.44 6.66
CA THR A 193 -8.77 -49.22 5.20
C THR A 193 -8.94 -47.73 4.88
N TYR A 194 -7.90 -47.06 4.40
CA TYR A 194 -7.97 -45.67 3.94
C TYR A 194 -6.95 -45.40 2.82
N LYS A 195 -7.24 -44.43 1.95
CA LYS A 195 -6.24 -43.82 1.05
C LYS A 195 -5.89 -42.44 1.59
N GLN A 196 -4.65 -42.01 1.36
CA GLN A 196 -4.22 -40.65 1.72
C GLN A 196 -3.37 -40.04 0.62
N TYR A 197 -3.51 -38.73 0.46
CA TYR A 197 -2.68 -37.89 -0.39
C TYR A 197 -2.02 -36.83 0.49
N VAL A 198 -0.73 -36.59 0.30
CA VAL A 198 0.04 -35.61 1.07
C VAL A 198 0.77 -34.69 0.12
N GLU A 199 0.42 -33.41 0.16
CA GLU A 199 1.06 -32.33 -0.58
C GLU A 199 2.04 -31.59 0.34
N THR A 200 3.21 -31.22 -0.17
CA THR A 200 4.17 -30.39 0.58
C THR A 200 3.99 -28.95 0.15
N ILE A 201 3.57 -28.10 1.09
CA ILE A 201 3.33 -26.68 0.83
C ILE A 201 4.64 -25.89 0.96
N LEU A 202 5.39 -26.13 2.04
CA LEU A 202 6.71 -25.53 2.23
C LEU A 202 7.65 -26.51 2.91
N LYS A 203 8.94 -26.41 2.59
CA LYS A 203 9.99 -27.21 3.22
C LYS A 203 11.32 -26.47 3.15
N PHE A 204 11.97 -26.26 4.29
CA PHE A 204 13.31 -25.68 4.34
C PHE A 204 14.13 -26.31 5.47
N LYS A 205 15.44 -26.03 5.47
CA LYS A 205 16.39 -26.51 6.47
C LYS A 205 17.19 -25.34 7.02
N LYS A 206 17.60 -25.43 8.28
CA LYS A 206 18.57 -24.56 8.95
C LYS A 206 19.78 -25.40 9.35
N ASP A 207 20.90 -24.73 9.59
CA ASP A 207 22.14 -25.37 10.00
C ASP A 207 21.95 -26.21 11.27
N GLY A 208 22.64 -27.34 11.32
CA GLY A 208 22.61 -28.23 12.47
C GLY A 208 23.36 -27.69 13.69
N ILE A 209 23.35 -28.47 14.77
CA ILE A 209 24.14 -28.21 15.99
C ILE A 209 25.17 -29.31 16.21
N ASP A 210 26.34 -28.92 16.69
CA ASP A 210 27.42 -29.85 17.02
C ASP A 210 27.06 -30.74 18.23
N ALA A 211 27.88 -31.76 18.47
CA ALA A 211 27.78 -32.60 19.65
C ALA A 211 28.01 -31.76 20.92
N LYS A 212 27.31 -32.10 22.01
CA LYS A 212 27.40 -31.41 23.32
C LYS A 212 27.11 -29.91 23.28
N ALA A 213 26.23 -29.47 22.38
CA ALA A 213 25.86 -28.07 22.21
C ALA A 213 24.34 -27.86 22.33
N GLU A 214 23.95 -26.60 22.53
CA GLU A 214 22.56 -26.16 22.47
C GLU A 214 22.40 -24.93 21.57
N ARG A 215 21.22 -24.78 20.97
CA ARG A 215 20.90 -23.65 20.12
C ARG A 215 19.42 -23.35 20.15
N ILE A 216 19.09 -22.05 20.13
CA ILE A 216 17.74 -21.56 19.87
C ILE A 216 17.68 -21.11 18.42
N TYR A 217 16.73 -21.66 17.67
CA TYR A 217 16.42 -21.24 16.31
C TYR A 217 15.19 -20.35 16.33
N ASN A 218 15.30 -19.16 15.73
CA ASN A 218 14.13 -18.35 15.39
C ASN A 218 13.67 -18.77 13.99
N ILE A 219 12.50 -19.39 13.91
CA ILE A 219 11.93 -19.95 12.68
C ILE A 219 10.79 -19.05 12.23
N ARG A 220 10.93 -18.51 11.02
CA ARG A 220 9.86 -17.82 10.29
C ARG A 220 9.27 -18.76 9.25
N VAL A 221 7.97 -19.00 9.30
CA VAL A 221 7.19 -19.71 8.29
C VAL A 221 6.21 -18.73 7.67
N ASN A 222 6.27 -18.60 6.35
CA ASN A 222 5.35 -17.78 5.58
C ASN A 222 4.38 -18.70 4.85
N PHE A 223 3.10 -18.70 5.21
CA PHE A 223 2.12 -19.50 4.49
C PHE A 223 1.72 -18.80 3.19
N PRO A 224 1.48 -19.55 2.10
CA PRO A 224 0.97 -18.96 0.86
C PRO A 224 -0.32 -18.17 1.10
N GLU A 225 -0.45 -17.02 0.46
CA GLU A 225 -1.67 -16.19 0.48
C GLU A 225 -2.86 -16.93 -0.13
N VAL A 226 -2.60 -17.73 -1.17
CA VAL A 226 -3.57 -18.64 -1.77
C VAL A 226 -3.24 -20.06 -1.31
N LEU A 227 -4.05 -20.57 -0.39
CA LEU A 227 -3.98 -21.95 0.07
C LEU A 227 -5.35 -22.61 -0.09
N ASP A 228 -5.39 -23.75 -0.78
CA ASP A 228 -6.59 -24.55 -0.95
C ASP A 228 -6.99 -25.24 0.38
N ILE A 229 -8.04 -24.71 1.03
CA ILE A 229 -8.57 -25.15 2.33
C ILE A 229 -10.07 -25.50 2.19
N PRO A 230 -10.45 -26.55 1.44
CA PRO A 230 -11.86 -26.92 1.32
C PRO A 230 -12.40 -27.33 2.70
N ASN A 231 -13.52 -26.75 3.12
CA ASN A 231 -14.12 -27.10 4.40
C ASN A 231 -14.81 -28.46 4.29
N LEU A 232 -14.10 -29.49 4.70
CA LEU A 232 -14.60 -30.87 4.71
C LEU A 232 -14.98 -31.33 6.12
N GLN A 233 -15.16 -30.43 7.09
CA GLN A 233 -15.42 -30.79 8.49
C GLN A 233 -16.69 -31.65 8.66
N SER A 234 -17.73 -31.34 7.90
CA SER A 234 -18.99 -32.10 7.90
C SER A 234 -18.97 -33.32 6.96
N CYS A 235 -17.88 -33.54 6.22
CA CYS A 235 -17.72 -34.73 5.38
C CYS A 235 -17.27 -35.93 6.22
N SER A 236 -18.06 -37.01 6.22
CA SER A 236 -17.72 -38.22 6.96
C SER A 236 -16.73 -39.14 6.24
N LEU A 237 -16.54 -38.96 4.93
CA LEU A 237 -15.71 -39.83 4.08
C LEU A 237 -14.33 -39.24 3.75
N ILE A 238 -14.23 -37.91 3.65
CA ILE A 238 -13.01 -37.20 3.23
C ILE A 238 -12.62 -36.24 4.35
N LYS A 239 -11.39 -36.36 4.84
CA LYS A 239 -10.85 -35.50 5.90
C LYS A 239 -9.63 -34.75 5.42
N LEU A 240 -9.63 -33.44 5.62
CA LEU A 240 -8.49 -32.57 5.37
C LEU A 240 -7.74 -32.32 6.69
N GLU A 241 -6.41 -32.43 6.67
CA GLU A 241 -5.54 -32.15 7.81
C GLU A 241 -4.30 -31.39 7.34
N PHE A 242 -3.85 -30.42 8.12
CA PHE A 242 -2.55 -29.78 7.92
C PHE A 242 -1.53 -30.32 8.92
N ILE A 243 -0.26 -30.34 8.52
CA ILE A 243 0.84 -30.93 9.30
C ILE A 243 2.04 -30.01 9.25
N LEU A 244 2.45 -29.47 10.39
CA LEU A 244 3.71 -28.78 10.59
C LEU A 244 4.70 -29.75 11.27
N LYS A 245 5.69 -30.20 10.50
CA LYS A 245 6.71 -31.16 10.93
C LYS A 245 8.05 -30.45 11.12
N ILE A 246 8.61 -30.57 12.31
CA ILE A 246 9.96 -30.09 12.64
C ILE A 246 10.81 -31.32 12.99
N TRP A 247 12.00 -31.42 12.40
CA TRP A 247 12.89 -32.54 12.69
C TRP A 247 14.36 -32.14 12.78
N CYS A 248 15.09 -32.76 13.70
CA CYS A 248 16.54 -32.76 13.72
C CYS A 248 17.04 -34.00 12.96
N GLN A 249 17.72 -33.77 11.84
CA GLN A 249 18.26 -34.86 11.02
C GLN A 249 19.56 -35.38 11.61
N MET A 250 19.60 -36.67 11.96
CA MET A 250 20.77 -37.34 12.52
C MET A 250 21.61 -38.07 11.44
N PRO A 251 22.85 -38.50 11.75
CA PRO A 251 23.59 -39.42 10.91
C PRO A 251 22.84 -40.74 10.69
N ILE A 252 23.14 -41.44 9.58
CA ILE A 252 22.31 -42.53 8.99
C ILE A 252 21.95 -43.66 9.97
N PHE A 253 22.77 -43.90 11.00
CA PHE A 253 22.57 -44.98 11.97
C PHE A 253 21.76 -44.57 13.22
N LEU A 254 21.34 -43.31 13.34
CA LEU A 254 20.56 -42.78 14.45
C LEU A 254 19.19 -42.28 13.96
N LYS A 255 18.16 -42.45 14.81
CA LYS A 255 16.79 -42.03 14.51
C LYS A 255 16.64 -40.50 14.63
N ASP A 256 16.02 -39.87 13.64
CA ASP A 256 15.69 -38.44 13.69
C ASP A 256 14.76 -38.11 14.88
N ASN A 257 15.02 -36.98 15.54
CA ASN A 257 14.08 -36.41 16.50
C ASN A 257 13.05 -35.56 15.71
N VAL A 258 11.78 -35.94 15.78
CA VAL A 258 10.69 -35.38 14.96
C VAL A 258 9.50 -34.98 15.83
N ILE A 259 9.04 -33.75 15.73
CA ILE A 259 7.75 -33.30 16.28
C ILE A 259 6.81 -33.00 15.10
N GLU A 260 5.61 -33.56 15.14
CA GLU A 260 4.54 -33.29 14.18
C GLU A 260 3.40 -32.58 14.92
N ILE A 261 2.99 -31.42 14.40
CA ILE A 261 1.93 -30.58 14.94
C ILE A 261 0.84 -30.50 13.88
N HIS A 262 -0.42 -30.56 14.33
CA HIS A 262 -1.59 -30.51 13.46
C HIS A 262 -2.30 -29.17 13.63
N PRO A 263 -1.87 -28.11 12.90
CA PRO A 263 -2.52 -26.83 13.01
C PRO A 263 -3.90 -26.84 12.36
N GLU A 264 -4.80 -26.04 12.92
CA GLU A 264 -6.06 -25.68 12.28
C GLU A 264 -5.81 -24.58 11.25
N MET A 265 -6.29 -24.76 10.02
CA MET A 265 -6.21 -23.76 8.96
C MET A 265 -7.60 -23.23 8.63
N GLY A 266 -7.75 -21.91 8.58
CA GLY A 266 -8.99 -21.23 8.20
C GLY A 266 -8.76 -20.24 7.06
N HIS A 267 -9.86 -19.61 6.61
CA HIS A 267 -9.78 -18.52 5.63
C HIS A 267 -9.61 -17.18 6.35
N HIS A 268 -8.97 -16.23 5.67
CA HIS A 268 -8.86 -14.86 6.16
C HIS A 268 -10.22 -14.17 6.04
N PHE A 269 -11.10 -14.33 7.05
CA PHE A 269 -12.33 -13.55 7.12
C PHE A 269 -12.01 -12.13 7.60
N THR A 270 -11.79 -11.21 6.65
CA THR A 270 -12.10 -9.80 6.89
C THR A 270 -13.61 -9.74 7.09
N GLY A 271 -14.06 -9.38 8.29
CA GLY A 271 -15.49 -9.20 8.54
C GLY A 271 -16.02 -8.11 7.61
N MET A 272 -16.85 -8.50 6.64
CA MET A 272 -17.82 -7.66 5.96
C MET A 272 -18.73 -8.54 5.11
N SER A 273 -19.95 -8.06 4.91
CA SER A 273 -21.02 -8.63 4.09
C SER A 273 -20.55 -9.37 2.84
N SER A 274 -21.31 -10.36 2.39
CA SER A 274 -21.28 -10.90 1.02
C SER A 274 -21.66 -9.87 -0.06
N GLU A 275 -21.62 -8.59 0.28
CA GLU A 275 -21.68 -7.46 -0.62
C GLU A 275 -20.38 -6.70 -0.42
N LEU A 276 -19.59 -6.59 -1.50
CA LEU A 276 -18.49 -5.64 -1.58
C LEU A 276 -18.97 -4.30 -1.06
N ASP A 277 -18.33 -3.78 -0.01
CA ASP A 277 -18.65 -2.46 0.52
C ASP A 277 -18.25 -1.38 -0.51
N LYS A 278 -19.18 -1.06 -1.40
CA LYS A 278 -19.00 -0.07 -2.46
C LYS A 278 -18.58 1.30 -1.93
N SER A 279 -18.85 1.61 -0.66
CA SER A 279 -18.46 2.89 -0.06
C SER A 279 -16.94 3.10 -0.04
N GLN A 280 -16.14 2.02 -0.06
CA GLN A 280 -14.68 2.08 -0.11
C GLN A 280 -14.13 2.40 -1.51
N TYR A 281 -14.95 2.16 -2.54
CA TYR A 281 -14.63 2.31 -3.96
C TYR A 281 -15.31 3.51 -4.59
N VAL A 282 -15.85 4.43 -3.81
CA VAL A 282 -16.39 5.71 -4.31
C VAL A 282 -15.73 6.87 -3.57
N LEU A 283 -15.74 8.03 -4.20
CA LEU A 283 -15.36 9.29 -3.56
C LEU A 283 -16.62 9.96 -3.00
N PRO A 284 -16.59 10.50 -1.77
CA PRO A 284 -17.78 11.07 -1.14
C PRO A 284 -18.14 12.43 -1.77
N LEU A 285 -19.41 12.85 -1.66
CA LEU A 285 -19.88 14.11 -2.26
C LEU A 285 -19.27 15.37 -1.62
N ASP A 286 -18.75 15.25 -0.40
CA ASP A 286 -18.01 16.29 0.34
C ASP A 286 -16.49 16.14 0.19
N GLN A 287 -16.03 15.35 -0.79
CA GLN A 287 -14.63 15.16 -1.14
C GLN A 287 -13.90 16.52 -1.21
N PRO A 288 -12.95 16.77 -0.29
CA PRO A 288 -12.38 18.10 -0.18
C PRO A 288 -11.36 18.37 -1.30
N ILE A 289 -11.49 19.54 -1.89
CA ILE A 289 -10.65 20.06 -2.97
C ILE A 289 -9.99 21.35 -2.46
N VAL A 290 -8.69 21.48 -2.65
CA VAL A 290 -7.88 22.54 -2.06
C VAL A 290 -6.88 23.05 -3.08
N SER A 291 -6.63 24.35 -3.14
CA SER A 291 -5.63 24.90 -4.06
C SER A 291 -4.23 24.90 -3.46
N LEU A 292 -3.22 24.62 -4.28
CA LEU A 292 -1.82 24.88 -3.91
C LEU A 292 -1.51 26.37 -4.11
N GLU A 293 -1.24 27.08 -3.02
CA GLU A 293 -0.83 28.49 -3.08
C GLU A 293 0.61 28.58 -3.58
N VAL A 294 0.85 29.37 -4.64
CA VAL A 294 2.18 29.54 -5.24
C VAL A 294 2.39 30.96 -5.79
N ALA A 295 1.39 31.84 -5.68
CA ALA A 295 1.43 33.16 -6.30
C ALA A 295 2.54 34.03 -5.71
N SER A 296 2.75 33.97 -4.40
CA SER A 296 3.83 34.70 -3.73
C SER A 296 5.21 34.30 -4.27
N ALA A 297 5.47 32.99 -4.36
CA ALA A 297 6.72 32.46 -4.90
C ALA A 297 6.88 32.78 -6.40
N PHE A 298 5.83 32.57 -7.20
CA PHE A 298 5.84 32.84 -8.65
C PHE A 298 6.06 34.32 -9.00
N ASN A 299 5.49 35.24 -8.23
CA ASN A 299 5.68 36.67 -8.44
C ASN A 299 7.13 37.12 -8.17
N GLY A 300 7.89 36.36 -7.36
CA GLY A 300 9.30 36.59 -7.10
C GLY A 300 10.26 36.18 -8.23
N LEU A 301 9.76 35.49 -9.26
CA LEU A 301 10.54 35.06 -10.41
C LEU A 301 10.74 36.18 -11.44
N THR A 302 11.91 36.18 -12.06
CA THR A 302 12.21 36.95 -13.28
C THR A 302 11.44 36.40 -14.49
N ASP A 303 11.27 37.20 -15.54
CA ASP A 303 10.59 36.76 -16.77
C ASP A 303 11.26 35.53 -17.40
N LYS A 304 12.60 35.43 -17.32
CA LYS A 304 13.36 34.27 -17.81
C LYS A 304 13.06 33.00 -16.97
N GLU A 305 13.02 33.11 -15.65
CA GLU A 305 12.68 32.00 -14.75
C GLU A 305 11.22 31.56 -14.91
N LYS A 306 10.29 32.50 -15.20
CA LYS A 306 8.89 32.15 -15.50
C LYS A 306 8.76 31.39 -16.82
N LEU A 307 9.50 31.78 -17.86
CA LEU A 307 9.58 31.03 -19.13
C LEU A 307 10.17 29.63 -18.92
N TYR A 308 11.24 29.52 -18.15
CA TYR A 308 11.82 28.23 -17.75
C TYR A 308 10.79 27.33 -17.07
N SER A 309 10.10 27.87 -16.04
CA SER A 309 9.05 27.17 -15.29
C SER A 309 7.87 26.74 -16.17
N HIS A 310 7.47 27.59 -17.13
CA HIS A 310 6.36 27.34 -18.05
C HIS A 310 6.59 26.12 -18.93
N TYR A 311 7.72 26.09 -19.65
CA TYR A 311 8.01 25.00 -20.59
C TYR A 311 8.28 23.67 -19.88
N ILE A 312 8.86 23.69 -18.69
CA ILE A 312 8.99 22.46 -17.89
C ILE A 312 7.63 22.01 -17.37
N SER A 313 6.77 22.93 -16.91
CA SER A 313 5.40 22.57 -16.52
C SER A 313 4.64 21.91 -17.68
N GLN A 314 4.78 22.42 -18.92
CA GLN A 314 4.22 21.78 -20.11
C GLN A 314 4.79 20.37 -20.35
N ALA A 315 6.10 20.19 -20.18
CA ALA A 315 6.76 18.89 -20.29
C ALA A 315 6.20 17.90 -19.24
N SER A 316 6.15 18.32 -17.97
CA SER A 316 5.65 17.52 -16.85
C SER A 316 4.20 17.11 -17.07
N TRP A 317 3.30 18.04 -17.41
CA TRP A 317 1.88 17.72 -17.60
C TRP A 317 1.60 16.87 -18.83
N THR A 318 2.35 17.05 -19.92
CA THR A 318 2.23 16.18 -21.09
C THR A 318 2.71 14.76 -20.76
N GLY A 319 3.81 14.64 -20.03
CA GLY A 319 4.33 13.35 -19.58
C GLY A 319 3.45 12.68 -18.53
N GLY A 320 2.79 13.44 -17.65
CA GLY A 320 1.82 12.91 -16.68
C GLY A 320 0.60 12.23 -17.33
N LEU A 321 0.34 12.47 -18.62
CA LEU A 321 -0.67 11.71 -19.36
C LEU A 321 -0.25 10.23 -19.57
N ILE A 322 1.04 9.92 -19.54
CA ILE A 322 1.58 8.55 -19.58
C ILE A 322 1.13 7.77 -18.34
N THR A 323 1.02 8.42 -17.19
CA THR A 323 0.59 7.79 -15.94
C THR A 323 -0.82 7.18 -16.02
N PHE A 324 -1.71 7.73 -16.86
CA PHE A 324 -3.01 7.11 -17.16
C PHE A 324 -2.84 5.77 -17.89
N LEU A 325 -1.87 5.66 -18.80
CA LEU A 325 -1.55 4.41 -19.51
C LEU A 325 -0.83 3.41 -18.59
N GLN A 326 -0.11 3.89 -17.57
CA GLN A 326 0.56 3.06 -16.55
C GLN A 326 -0.37 2.58 -15.41
N THR A 327 -1.58 3.12 -15.31
CA THR A 327 -2.52 2.78 -14.23
C THR A 327 -3.42 1.60 -14.56
N SER A 328 -4.21 1.69 -15.64
CA SER A 328 -5.12 0.62 -16.06
C SER A 328 -5.45 0.74 -17.55
N PRO A 329 -5.91 -0.34 -18.22
CA PRO A 329 -6.22 -0.30 -19.65
C PRO A 329 -7.28 0.75 -20.00
N GLU A 330 -8.24 0.98 -19.10
CA GLU A 330 -9.33 1.94 -19.29
C GLU A 330 -8.99 3.38 -18.86
N SER A 331 -7.93 3.61 -18.09
CA SER A 331 -7.63 4.92 -17.49
C SER A 331 -7.34 6.02 -18.52
N GLY A 332 -6.54 5.75 -19.54
CA GLY A 332 -6.28 6.68 -20.66
C GLY A 332 -7.56 7.04 -21.44
N PRO A 333 -8.31 6.04 -21.94
CA PRO A 333 -9.60 6.27 -22.57
C PRO A 333 -10.62 7.02 -21.69
N ILE A 334 -10.68 6.75 -20.39
CA ILE A 334 -11.54 7.48 -19.43
C ILE A 334 -11.12 8.95 -19.37
N PHE A 335 -9.82 9.26 -19.30
CA PHE A 335 -9.34 10.65 -19.34
C PHE A 335 -9.85 11.37 -20.60
N VAL A 336 -9.74 10.74 -21.77
CA VAL A 336 -10.20 11.33 -23.04
C VAL A 336 -11.71 11.58 -23.01
N LEU A 337 -12.50 10.62 -22.52
CA LEU A 337 -13.96 10.77 -22.37
C LEU A 337 -14.29 11.97 -21.47
N LEU A 338 -13.72 12.01 -20.27
CA LEU A 338 -14.01 13.05 -19.28
C LEU A 338 -13.53 14.42 -19.76
N HIS A 339 -12.29 14.53 -20.24
CA HIS A 339 -11.74 15.81 -20.70
C HIS A 339 -12.56 16.35 -21.89
N LYS A 340 -13.01 15.49 -22.83
CA LYS A 340 -13.85 15.92 -23.97
C LYS A 340 -15.19 16.50 -23.53
N VAL A 341 -15.83 15.94 -22.50
CA VAL A 341 -17.09 16.47 -21.94
C VAL A 341 -16.92 17.92 -21.52
N PHE A 342 -15.85 18.23 -20.78
CA PHE A 342 -15.62 19.57 -20.23
C PHE A 342 -14.89 20.54 -21.18
N SER A 343 -14.21 20.05 -22.22
CA SER A 343 -13.61 20.92 -23.25
C SER A 343 -14.61 21.32 -24.35
N SER A 344 -15.69 20.54 -24.55
CA SER A 344 -16.68 20.80 -25.60
C SER A 344 -17.77 21.82 -25.21
N GLN A 345 -17.90 22.13 -23.93
CA GLN A 345 -18.83 23.13 -23.41
C GLN A 345 -18.39 23.63 -22.04
N ASN A 346 -18.82 24.82 -21.64
CA ASN A 346 -18.59 25.26 -20.27
C ASN A 346 -19.44 24.43 -19.29
N LEU A 347 -18.97 24.38 -18.04
CA LEU A 347 -19.57 23.56 -17.00
C LEU A 347 -20.98 23.99 -16.62
N LYS A 348 -21.30 25.29 -16.69
CA LYS A 348 -22.64 25.80 -16.41
C LYS A 348 -23.67 25.25 -17.40
N ASP A 349 -23.31 25.19 -18.68
CA ASP A 349 -24.18 24.66 -19.71
C ASP A 349 -24.37 23.14 -19.57
N LEU A 350 -23.31 22.41 -19.19
CA LEU A 350 -23.43 20.97 -18.89
C LEU A 350 -24.38 20.72 -17.71
N LYS A 351 -24.22 21.48 -16.61
CA LYS A 351 -25.12 21.40 -15.45
C LYS A 351 -26.56 21.66 -15.86
N ASN A 352 -26.82 22.76 -16.56
CA ASN A 352 -28.16 23.11 -17.03
C ASN A 352 -28.78 22.02 -17.92
N ALA A 353 -27.98 21.43 -18.82
CA ALA A 353 -28.41 20.33 -19.68
C ALA A 353 -28.75 19.07 -18.88
N ALA A 354 -27.91 18.69 -17.91
CA ALA A 354 -28.12 17.53 -17.05
C ALA A 354 -29.36 17.69 -16.15
N ILE A 355 -29.54 18.84 -15.51
CA ILE A 355 -30.73 19.13 -14.71
C ILE A 355 -32.00 19.10 -15.58
N LYS A 356 -31.94 19.67 -16.79
CA LYS A 356 -33.06 19.60 -17.75
C LYS A 356 -33.35 18.16 -18.21
N ALA A 357 -32.34 17.30 -18.28
CA ALA A 357 -32.49 15.87 -18.52
C ALA A 357 -33.09 15.13 -17.30
N GLY A 358 -33.24 15.77 -16.15
CA GLY A 358 -33.86 15.21 -14.95
C GLY A 358 -32.87 14.58 -13.98
N LEU A 359 -31.60 15.00 -13.99
CA LEU A 359 -30.64 14.69 -12.95
C LEU A 359 -30.77 15.70 -11.80
N THR A 360 -30.38 15.27 -10.61
CA THR A 360 -30.24 16.11 -9.41
C THR A 360 -28.89 16.80 -9.37
N GLU A 361 -28.79 17.88 -8.59
CA GLU A 361 -27.50 18.56 -8.35
C GLU A 361 -26.45 17.63 -7.72
N ASP A 362 -26.88 16.73 -6.83
CA ASP A 362 -25.98 15.76 -6.18
C ASP A 362 -25.43 14.72 -7.18
N GLU A 363 -26.24 14.26 -8.14
CA GLU A 363 -25.80 13.35 -9.20
C GLU A 363 -24.79 14.03 -10.14
N VAL A 364 -25.04 15.30 -10.49
CA VAL A 364 -24.08 16.08 -11.28
C VAL A 364 -22.79 16.30 -10.48
N LYS A 365 -22.89 16.64 -9.20
CA LYS A 365 -21.73 16.79 -8.31
C LYS A 365 -20.93 15.50 -8.18
N ALA A 366 -21.59 14.35 -8.05
CA ALA A 366 -20.94 13.04 -8.03
C ALA A 366 -20.07 12.80 -9.27
N PHE A 367 -20.57 13.16 -10.45
CA PHE A 367 -19.80 13.09 -11.70
C PHE A 367 -18.59 14.04 -11.69
N LEU A 368 -18.74 15.26 -11.18
CA LEU A 368 -17.61 16.18 -11.04
C LEU A 368 -16.56 15.63 -10.08
N ILE A 369 -16.95 15.10 -8.92
CA ILE A 369 -16.03 14.51 -7.95
C ILE A 369 -15.30 13.29 -8.54
N TYR A 370 -16.00 12.42 -9.26
CA TYR A 370 -15.37 11.30 -9.96
C TYR A 370 -14.32 11.81 -10.96
N THR A 371 -14.66 12.84 -11.73
CA THR A 371 -13.73 13.47 -12.68
C THR A 371 -12.50 14.05 -11.98
N CYS A 372 -12.69 14.81 -10.91
CA CYS A 372 -11.60 15.36 -10.11
C CYS A 372 -10.69 14.24 -9.58
N GLY A 373 -11.28 13.13 -9.12
CA GLY A 373 -10.54 11.96 -8.67
C GLY A 373 -9.70 11.32 -9.77
N VAL A 374 -10.27 11.11 -10.95
CA VAL A 374 -9.55 10.53 -12.11
C VAL A 374 -8.38 11.43 -12.51
N PHE A 375 -8.63 12.73 -12.61
CA PHE A 375 -7.60 13.70 -12.95
C PHE A 375 -6.50 13.77 -11.89
N SER A 376 -6.85 13.82 -10.59
CA SER A 376 -5.85 13.97 -9.52
C SER A 376 -5.00 12.73 -9.29
N ASN A 377 -5.52 11.54 -9.61
CA ASN A 377 -4.80 10.27 -9.43
C ASN A 377 -4.18 9.75 -10.74
N ALA A 378 -4.31 10.52 -11.83
CA ALA A 378 -3.91 10.11 -13.17
C ALA A 378 -4.45 8.73 -13.57
N GLY A 379 -5.72 8.44 -13.23
CA GLY A 379 -6.38 7.17 -13.49
C GLY A 379 -7.52 6.87 -12.51
N ASN A 380 -8.23 5.76 -12.71
CA ASN A 380 -9.37 5.33 -11.87
C ASN A 380 -8.96 4.47 -10.65
N TYR A 381 -7.69 4.54 -10.23
CA TYR A 381 -7.17 3.93 -9.01
C TYR A 381 -6.53 5.02 -8.14
N LYS A 382 -6.71 4.94 -6.82
CA LYS A 382 -6.13 5.93 -5.89
C LYS A 382 -4.60 5.83 -5.94
N GLY A 383 -3.89 6.90 -6.30
CA GLY A 383 -2.42 6.94 -6.29
C GLY A 383 -1.81 6.78 -4.89
N PHE A 384 -2.64 6.85 -3.85
CA PHE A 384 -2.28 6.37 -2.51
C PHE A 384 -3.22 5.24 -2.07
N GLY A 385 -2.69 4.02 -2.04
CA GLY A 385 -3.38 2.81 -1.60
C GLY A 385 -3.86 1.90 -2.73
N ASP A 386 -3.69 2.32 -3.99
CA ASP A 386 -3.88 1.52 -5.21
C ASP A 386 -5.22 0.78 -5.33
N SER A 387 -6.25 1.28 -4.65
CA SER A 387 -7.62 0.77 -4.76
C SER A 387 -8.36 1.47 -5.89
N LYS A 388 -9.15 0.74 -6.67
CA LYS A 388 -10.05 1.31 -7.68
C LYS A 388 -11.04 2.28 -7.05
N PHE A 389 -11.52 3.25 -7.81
CA PHE A 389 -12.72 3.99 -7.48
C PHE A 389 -13.61 4.18 -8.72
N VAL A 390 -14.92 4.13 -8.51
CA VAL A 390 -15.95 4.18 -9.54
C VAL A 390 -16.87 5.40 -9.29
N PRO A 391 -17.64 5.85 -10.28
CA PRO A 391 -18.63 6.89 -10.04
C PRO A 391 -19.65 6.45 -8.99
N SER A 392 -20.07 7.36 -8.10
CA SER A 392 -21.05 7.04 -7.05
C SER A 392 -22.51 7.04 -7.54
N ILE A 393 -22.74 7.41 -8.80
CA ILE A 393 -24.04 7.33 -9.51
C ILE A 393 -24.10 6.08 -10.38
N SER A 394 -25.31 5.60 -10.69
CA SER A 394 -25.47 4.41 -11.55
C SER A 394 -24.95 4.65 -12.97
N GLU A 395 -24.57 3.55 -13.66
CA GLU A 395 -24.17 3.58 -15.07
C GLU A 395 -25.22 4.29 -15.95
N GLU A 396 -26.50 3.98 -15.73
CA GLU A 396 -27.64 4.59 -16.44
C GLU A 396 -27.72 6.10 -16.22
N THR A 397 -27.48 6.55 -14.98
CA THR A 397 -27.51 7.98 -14.64
C THR A 397 -26.35 8.72 -15.28
N LEU A 398 -25.15 8.12 -15.28
CA LEU A 398 -23.98 8.70 -15.94
C LEU A 398 -24.18 8.73 -17.46
N GLU A 399 -24.68 7.67 -18.08
CA GLU A 399 -25.00 7.65 -19.51
C GLU A 399 -25.96 8.79 -19.88
N LYS A 400 -27.02 8.98 -19.11
CA LYS A 400 -27.99 10.07 -19.30
C LYS A 400 -27.36 11.47 -19.18
N LEU A 401 -26.40 11.66 -18.28
CA LEU A 401 -25.62 12.90 -18.17
C LEU A 401 -24.78 13.12 -19.43
N LEU A 402 -24.08 12.08 -19.87
CA LEU A 402 -23.23 12.13 -21.07
C LEU A 402 -24.04 12.38 -22.33
N GLU A 403 -25.25 11.81 -22.45
CA GLU A 403 -26.20 12.06 -23.54
C GLU A 403 -26.66 13.53 -23.62
N ALA A 404 -26.79 14.18 -22.46
CA ALA A 404 -27.14 15.59 -22.38
C ALA A 404 -25.97 16.53 -22.74
N SER A 405 -24.73 16.02 -22.77
CA SER A 405 -23.55 16.81 -23.12
C SER A 405 -23.47 17.07 -24.63
N SER A 406 -22.98 18.25 -25.01
CA SER A 406 -22.63 18.57 -26.40
C SER A 406 -21.55 17.65 -26.98
N ALA A 407 -20.77 17.00 -26.13
CA ALA A 407 -19.73 16.04 -26.51
C ALA A 407 -20.29 14.67 -26.93
N TRP A 408 -21.56 14.35 -26.62
CA TRP A 408 -22.15 13.02 -26.83
C TRP A 408 -21.87 12.40 -28.21
N PRO A 409 -22.03 13.12 -29.34
CA PRO A 409 -21.77 12.54 -30.67
C PRO A 409 -20.35 12.03 -30.85
N GLN A 410 -19.38 12.62 -30.14
CA GLN A 410 -17.96 12.25 -30.22
C GLN A 410 -17.57 11.17 -29.21
N ILE A 411 -18.27 11.09 -28.07
CA ILE A 411 -17.90 10.19 -26.96
C ILE A 411 -18.75 8.93 -26.87
N LYS A 412 -19.89 8.84 -27.59
CA LYS A 412 -20.81 7.69 -27.53
C LYS A 412 -20.13 6.33 -27.77
N ALA A 413 -19.28 6.25 -28.78
CA ALA A 413 -18.55 5.01 -29.10
C ALA A 413 -17.55 4.65 -27.99
N LEU A 414 -16.89 5.67 -27.41
CA LEU A 414 -15.96 5.51 -26.31
C LEU A 414 -16.67 5.06 -25.03
N TRP A 415 -17.79 5.70 -24.68
CA TRP A 415 -18.64 5.32 -23.55
C TRP A 415 -19.12 3.87 -23.64
N SER A 416 -19.54 3.43 -24.83
CA SER A 416 -20.01 2.05 -25.05
C SER A 416 -18.95 1.01 -24.70
N LYS A 417 -17.67 1.31 -24.90
CA LYS A 417 -16.54 0.45 -24.51
C LYS A 417 -16.20 0.56 -23.03
N LEU A 418 -16.33 1.76 -22.44
CA LEU A 418 -15.82 2.06 -21.10
C LEU A 418 -16.82 1.83 -19.97
N LYS A 419 -18.14 1.83 -20.23
CA LYS A 419 -19.15 1.76 -19.17
C LYS A 419 -19.02 0.51 -18.28
N GLY A 420 -18.75 -0.66 -18.88
CA GLY A 420 -18.47 -1.89 -18.12
C GLY A 420 -17.19 -1.78 -17.28
N PRO A 421 -16.00 -1.60 -17.91
CA PRO A 421 -14.73 -1.46 -17.19
C PRO A 421 -14.72 -0.36 -16.11
N MET A 422 -15.38 0.78 -16.35
CA MET A 422 -15.44 1.90 -15.41
C MET A 422 -16.11 1.52 -14.07
N TYR A 423 -17.11 0.63 -14.10
CA TYR A 423 -17.87 0.19 -12.92
C TYR A 423 -17.46 -1.21 -12.42
N ASP A 424 -16.55 -1.89 -13.11
CA ASP A 424 -16.14 -3.25 -12.77
C ASP A 424 -15.33 -3.29 -11.46
N LEU A 425 -15.95 -3.88 -10.43
CA LEU A 425 -15.39 -4.16 -9.12
C LEU A 425 -15.29 -5.67 -8.84
N SER A 426 -15.22 -6.49 -9.89
CA SER A 426 -14.97 -7.93 -9.77
C SER A 426 -13.57 -8.23 -9.21
N SER A 427 -13.35 -9.48 -8.81
CA SER A 427 -12.06 -9.94 -8.30
C SER A 427 -10.94 -9.62 -9.29
N GLY A 428 -9.82 -9.10 -8.80
CA GLY A 428 -8.69 -8.69 -9.64
C GLY A 428 -8.79 -7.30 -10.24
N LYS A 429 -9.92 -6.60 -10.09
CA LYS A 429 -10.11 -5.21 -10.56
C LYS A 429 -10.14 -4.19 -9.44
N THR A 430 -10.27 -4.61 -8.18
CA THR A 430 -10.43 -3.70 -7.04
C THR A 430 -9.13 -3.04 -6.56
N CYS A 431 -7.96 -3.55 -6.96
CA CYS A 431 -6.67 -2.97 -6.66
C CYS A 431 -5.63 -3.19 -7.78
N LEU A 432 -4.55 -2.43 -7.76
CA LEU A 432 -3.39 -2.73 -8.60
C LEU A 432 -2.63 -3.95 -8.07
N GLY A 433 -2.02 -4.73 -8.97
CA GLY A 433 -1.32 -5.96 -8.63
C GLY A 433 -1.18 -6.92 -9.80
N TYR A 434 -0.58 -8.09 -9.54
CA TYR A 434 -0.57 -9.20 -10.50
C TYR A 434 -1.95 -9.84 -10.65
N SER A 435 -2.29 -10.23 -11.87
CA SER A 435 -3.44 -11.11 -12.15
C SER A 435 -3.28 -12.45 -11.43
N PRO A 436 -4.36 -13.09 -10.94
CA PRO A 436 -5.77 -12.68 -11.02
C PRO A 436 -6.24 -11.79 -9.85
N HIS A 437 -5.33 -11.33 -8.99
CA HIS A 437 -5.66 -10.67 -7.73
C HIS A 437 -5.62 -9.14 -7.81
N GLY A 438 -4.99 -8.58 -8.85
CA GLY A 438 -5.01 -7.16 -9.17
C GLY A 438 -4.84 -6.88 -10.66
N CYS A 439 -4.78 -5.59 -10.98
CA CYS A 439 -4.58 -5.09 -12.34
C CYS A 439 -3.25 -4.35 -12.46
N THR A 440 -2.56 -4.48 -13.59
CA THR A 440 -1.38 -3.68 -13.89
C THR A 440 -1.25 -3.52 -15.40
N THR A 441 -0.71 -2.38 -15.84
CA THR A 441 -0.32 -2.16 -17.24
C THR A 441 1.19 -2.01 -17.43
N TYR A 442 1.98 -2.16 -16.37
CA TYR A 442 3.44 -2.31 -16.45
C TYR A 442 3.85 -3.64 -17.10
N MET A 443 2.99 -4.64 -16.98
CA MET A 443 3.16 -5.99 -17.49
C MET A 443 1.87 -6.47 -18.17
N SER A 444 1.95 -7.23 -19.25
CA SER A 444 0.76 -7.87 -19.84
C SER A 444 0.07 -8.80 -18.82
N GLN A 445 -1.25 -8.96 -18.93
CA GLN A 445 -2.06 -9.65 -17.91
C GLN A 445 -1.65 -11.09 -17.63
N ASN A 446 -1.06 -11.76 -18.62
CA ASN A 446 -0.57 -13.14 -18.57
C ASN A 446 0.84 -13.30 -17.96
N CYS A 447 1.48 -12.21 -17.54
CA CYS A 447 2.75 -12.24 -16.81
C CYS A 447 2.52 -12.62 -15.34
N ILE A 448 3.29 -13.61 -14.87
CA ILE A 448 3.36 -14.00 -13.46
C ILE A 448 4.70 -13.53 -12.85
N PRO A 449 4.86 -13.52 -11.51
CA PRO A 449 6.11 -13.10 -10.87
C PRO A 449 7.36 -13.82 -11.40
N GLU A 450 7.25 -15.10 -11.75
CA GLU A 450 8.34 -15.89 -12.33
C GLU A 450 8.76 -15.39 -13.72
N ASP A 451 7.83 -14.89 -14.54
CA ASP A 451 8.13 -14.31 -15.84
C ASP A 451 8.95 -13.02 -15.66
N ASN A 452 8.49 -12.15 -14.75
CA ASN A 452 9.22 -10.93 -14.42
C ASN A 452 10.63 -11.25 -13.90
N GLN A 453 10.77 -12.25 -13.02
CA GLN A 453 12.08 -12.66 -12.51
C GLN A 453 13.02 -13.12 -13.64
N ARG A 454 12.53 -13.92 -14.60
CA ARG A 454 13.35 -14.34 -15.76
C ARG A 454 13.81 -13.15 -16.59
N VAL A 455 12.91 -12.22 -16.87
CA VAL A 455 13.24 -11.00 -17.63
C VAL A 455 14.23 -10.14 -16.88
N GLN A 456 14.06 -9.97 -15.56
CA GLN A 456 15.01 -9.23 -14.72
C GLN A 456 16.40 -9.88 -14.73
N ASP A 457 16.47 -11.21 -14.65
CA ASP A 457 17.75 -11.91 -14.71
C ASP A 457 18.42 -11.76 -16.08
N TRP A 458 17.64 -11.78 -17.17
CA TRP A 458 18.17 -11.45 -18.49
C TRP A 458 18.64 -9.98 -18.56
N MET A 459 17.84 -9.00 -18.14
CA MET A 459 18.19 -7.58 -18.14
C MET A 459 19.48 -7.28 -17.35
N LYS A 460 19.71 -7.98 -16.23
CA LYS A 460 20.97 -7.89 -15.47
C LYS A 460 22.19 -8.30 -16.31
N THR A 461 22.09 -9.36 -17.13
CA THR A 461 23.17 -9.75 -18.05
C THR A 461 23.45 -8.69 -19.12
N GLN A 462 22.44 -7.89 -19.44
CA GLN A 462 22.52 -6.78 -20.39
C GLN A 462 22.89 -5.44 -19.74
N GLN A 463 23.03 -5.40 -18.41
CA GLN A 463 23.25 -4.17 -17.62
C GLN A 463 22.16 -3.11 -17.84
N ILE A 464 20.89 -3.56 -17.91
CA ILE A 464 19.72 -2.69 -18.08
C ILE A 464 18.92 -2.64 -16.79
N GLU A 465 18.56 -1.43 -16.37
CA GLU A 465 17.64 -1.19 -15.25
C GLU A 465 16.20 -0.96 -15.75
N GLY A 466 15.20 -1.29 -14.93
CA GLY A 466 13.80 -1.37 -15.33
C GLY A 466 13.00 -0.05 -15.39
N TYR A 467 13.56 1.06 -14.91
CA TYR A 467 12.82 2.31 -14.65
C TYR A 467 11.91 2.76 -15.81
N ASN A 468 12.41 2.84 -17.04
CA ASN A 468 11.67 3.32 -18.20
C ASN A 468 11.17 2.19 -19.12
N THR A 469 10.82 1.03 -18.56
CA THR A 469 10.39 -0.17 -19.32
C THR A 469 8.98 -0.63 -18.98
N ARG A 470 8.32 -1.29 -19.95
CA ARG A 470 7.21 -2.23 -19.73
C ARG A 470 7.55 -3.62 -20.24
N LEU A 471 6.81 -4.63 -19.79
CA LEU A 471 7.02 -6.03 -20.19
C LEU A 471 5.75 -6.64 -20.79
N PHE A 472 5.84 -7.14 -22.01
CA PHE A 472 4.76 -7.87 -22.66
C PHE A 472 5.18 -9.30 -22.93
N LYS A 473 4.26 -10.24 -22.68
CA LYS A 473 4.45 -11.67 -22.92
C LYS A 473 3.45 -12.15 -23.95
N THR A 474 3.97 -12.73 -25.02
CA THR A 474 3.18 -13.44 -26.03
C THR A 474 3.54 -14.91 -26.00
N VAL A 475 2.53 -15.78 -26.05
CA VAL A 475 2.72 -17.23 -26.12
C VAL A 475 2.13 -17.73 -27.43
N SER A 476 2.95 -18.30 -28.30
CA SER A 476 2.51 -18.87 -29.56
C SER A 476 1.80 -20.21 -29.36
N GLU A 477 1.09 -20.67 -30.40
CA GLU A 477 0.39 -21.97 -30.37
C GLU A 477 1.32 -23.17 -30.12
N ASP A 478 2.58 -23.09 -30.57
CA ASP A 478 3.61 -24.12 -30.34
C ASP A 478 4.33 -23.99 -28.98
N GLY A 479 3.85 -23.11 -28.10
CA GLY A 479 4.37 -22.95 -26.72
C GLY A 479 5.68 -22.19 -26.61
N LYS A 480 6.09 -21.45 -27.66
CA LYS A 480 7.19 -20.48 -27.56
C LYS A 480 6.70 -19.22 -26.86
N ILE A 481 7.58 -18.65 -26.06
CA ILE A 481 7.29 -17.46 -25.26
C ILE A 481 8.16 -16.32 -25.79
N ASP A 482 7.53 -15.22 -26.16
CA ASP A 482 8.19 -13.97 -26.53
C ASP A 482 7.98 -12.95 -25.40
N TYR A 483 9.08 -12.51 -24.79
CA TYR A 483 9.11 -11.41 -23.83
C TYR A 483 9.60 -10.15 -24.55
N GLU A 484 8.72 -9.18 -24.72
CA GLU A 484 9.07 -7.84 -25.19
C GLU A 484 9.29 -6.91 -24.00
N ILE A 485 10.51 -6.41 -23.84
CA ILE A 485 10.89 -5.35 -22.92
C ILE A 485 10.88 -4.04 -23.71
N ARG A 486 9.82 -3.24 -23.54
CA ARG A 486 9.60 -2.03 -24.34
C ARG A 486 10.09 -0.80 -23.57
N LEU A 487 11.06 -0.08 -24.13
CA LEU A 487 11.61 1.17 -23.61
C LEU A 487 10.74 2.36 -24.00
N ALA A 488 10.52 3.25 -23.05
CA ALA A 488 9.85 4.53 -23.25
C ALA A 488 10.75 5.51 -24.02
N SER A 489 10.34 5.88 -25.24
CA SER A 489 11.09 6.75 -26.13
C SER A 489 10.26 7.30 -27.28
N LYS A 490 10.68 8.45 -27.83
CA LYS A 490 10.18 8.97 -29.12
C LYS A 490 10.61 8.09 -30.29
N GLU A 491 11.86 7.65 -30.29
CA GLU A 491 12.35 6.73 -31.32
C GLU A 491 11.73 5.35 -31.16
N GLU A 492 11.47 4.66 -32.26
CA GLU A 492 10.87 3.33 -32.30
C GLU A 492 11.86 2.33 -32.91
N GLY A 493 11.74 1.06 -32.54
CA GLY A 493 12.48 -0.04 -33.18
C GLY A 493 12.99 -1.10 -32.23
N GLU A 494 13.47 -2.22 -32.78
CA GLU A 494 14.09 -3.30 -32.01
C GLU A 494 15.60 -3.02 -31.85
N LEU A 495 16.08 -3.09 -30.61
CA LEU A 495 17.50 -2.92 -30.29
C LEU A 495 18.24 -4.24 -30.20
N LYS A 496 17.57 -5.24 -29.63
CA LYS A 496 18.19 -6.52 -29.34
C LYS A 496 17.16 -7.63 -29.25
N SER A 497 17.54 -8.81 -29.72
CA SER A 497 16.75 -10.04 -29.58
C SER A 497 17.68 -11.21 -29.27
N GLU A 498 17.36 -12.00 -28.25
CA GLU A 498 18.09 -13.21 -27.87
C GLU A 498 17.11 -14.36 -27.58
N THR A 499 17.42 -15.57 -28.06
CA THR A 499 16.57 -16.75 -27.86
C THR A 499 17.30 -17.82 -27.06
N PHE A 500 16.65 -18.30 -25.99
CA PHE A 500 17.12 -19.38 -25.13
C PHE A 500 16.05 -20.48 -25.05
N GLY A 501 16.28 -21.59 -25.75
CA GLY A 501 15.31 -22.68 -25.83
C GLY A 501 14.02 -22.25 -26.52
N ASN A 502 12.89 -22.29 -25.80
CA ASN A 502 11.59 -21.84 -26.30
C ASN A 502 11.24 -20.39 -25.91
N MET A 503 12.18 -19.63 -25.33
CA MET A 503 11.95 -18.25 -24.89
C MET A 503 12.78 -17.27 -25.71
N THR A 504 12.17 -16.20 -26.20
CA THR A 504 12.83 -15.07 -26.87
C THR A 504 12.67 -13.82 -26.02
N PHE A 505 13.76 -13.08 -25.81
CA PHE A 505 13.78 -11.79 -25.12
C PHE A 505 14.09 -10.71 -26.15
N ARG A 506 13.17 -9.77 -26.35
CA ARG A 506 13.32 -8.64 -27.28
C ARG A 506 13.33 -7.34 -26.51
N LEU A 507 14.36 -6.53 -26.71
CA LEU A 507 14.42 -5.15 -26.23
C LEU A 507 14.01 -4.22 -27.36
N THR A 508 12.90 -3.53 -27.19
CA THR A 508 12.33 -2.61 -28.18
C THR A 508 12.27 -1.18 -27.62
N LYS A 509 12.10 -0.21 -28.50
CA LYS A 509 11.88 1.22 -28.23
C LYS A 509 10.54 1.66 -28.79
N GLY A 510 10.02 2.76 -28.28
CA GLY A 510 8.83 3.42 -28.83
C GLY A 510 7.65 3.52 -27.87
N ASP A 511 7.82 3.07 -26.62
CA ASP A 511 6.71 3.17 -25.67
C ASP A 511 6.34 4.64 -25.45
N TYR A 512 5.05 4.95 -25.55
CA TYR A 512 4.50 6.30 -25.41
C TYR A 512 5.07 7.36 -26.38
N SER A 513 5.66 6.94 -27.51
CA SER A 513 6.33 7.78 -28.52
C SER A 513 5.68 9.15 -28.80
N PRO A 514 4.37 9.25 -29.14
CA PRO A 514 3.75 10.53 -29.47
C PRO A 514 3.63 11.51 -28.29
N LEU A 515 3.60 11.01 -27.05
CA LEU A 515 3.58 11.83 -25.83
C LEU A 515 5.00 12.23 -25.42
N ILE A 516 5.91 11.25 -25.36
CA ILE A 516 7.31 11.48 -24.95
C ILE A 516 8.04 12.42 -25.92
N GLY A 517 7.75 12.35 -27.23
CA GLY A 517 8.31 13.29 -28.19
C GLY A 517 7.95 14.75 -27.90
N ARG A 518 6.76 15.01 -27.34
CA ARG A 518 6.32 16.36 -26.93
C ARG A 518 6.97 16.80 -25.61
N VAL A 519 7.18 15.85 -24.69
CA VAL A 519 7.95 16.09 -23.46
C VAL A 519 9.37 16.53 -23.82
N ALA A 520 10.07 15.78 -24.68
CA ALA A 520 11.41 16.10 -25.13
C ALA A 520 11.50 17.50 -25.76
N ALA A 521 10.59 17.83 -26.69
CA ALA A 521 10.56 19.15 -27.34
C ALA A 521 10.33 20.31 -26.35
N SER A 522 9.50 20.09 -25.32
CA SER A 522 9.24 21.09 -24.28
C SER A 522 10.47 21.33 -23.41
N LEU A 523 11.22 20.27 -23.08
CA LEU A 523 12.47 20.37 -22.32
C LEU A 523 13.60 21.05 -23.12
N GLU A 524 13.71 20.77 -24.43
CA GLU A 524 14.63 21.49 -25.32
C GLU A 524 14.31 22.99 -25.38
N HIS A 525 13.02 23.34 -25.31
CA HIS A 525 12.60 24.74 -25.25
C HIS A 525 12.95 25.37 -23.89
N ALA A 526 12.66 24.67 -22.79
CA ALA A 526 13.01 25.10 -21.43
C ALA A 526 14.52 25.34 -21.28
N ALA A 527 15.37 24.50 -21.90
CA ALA A 527 16.83 24.63 -21.86
C ALA A 527 17.33 25.99 -22.37
N LYS A 528 16.61 26.64 -23.29
CA LYS A 528 16.93 28.00 -23.81
C LYS A 528 16.74 29.09 -22.75
N HIS A 529 15.96 28.81 -21.72
CA HIS A 529 15.65 29.73 -20.62
C HIS A 529 16.36 29.35 -19.31
N ALA A 530 17.23 28.36 -19.32
CA ALA A 530 18.00 27.93 -18.16
C ALA A 530 18.81 29.09 -17.54
N ALA A 531 18.89 29.13 -16.21
CA ALA A 531 19.63 30.15 -15.47
C ALA A 531 21.14 30.01 -15.64
N ASN A 532 21.64 28.79 -15.84
CA ASN A 532 23.05 28.46 -15.98
C ASN A 532 23.25 27.25 -16.94
N SER A 533 24.51 26.95 -17.28
CA SER A 533 24.84 25.84 -18.19
C SER A 533 24.55 24.46 -17.58
N VAL A 534 24.57 24.32 -16.26
CA VAL A 534 24.25 23.06 -15.56
C VAL A 534 22.79 22.68 -15.81
N GLN A 535 21.87 23.62 -15.62
CA GLN A 535 20.44 23.43 -15.93
C GLN A 535 20.19 23.18 -17.42
N ALA A 536 20.89 23.89 -18.31
CA ALA A 536 20.74 23.66 -19.76
C ALA A 536 21.19 22.24 -20.13
N ASN A 537 22.33 21.78 -19.62
CA ASN A 537 22.85 20.44 -19.86
C ASN A 537 21.93 19.36 -19.25
N MET A 538 21.44 19.58 -18.04
CA MET A 538 20.44 18.72 -17.39
C MET A 538 19.22 18.50 -18.29
N LEU A 539 18.58 19.59 -18.74
CA LEU A 539 17.36 19.50 -19.56
C LEU A 539 17.61 18.88 -20.94
N ASN A 540 18.75 19.21 -21.57
CA ASN A 540 19.14 18.60 -22.83
C ASN A 540 19.40 17.09 -22.68
N SER A 541 20.05 16.67 -21.59
CA SER A 541 20.24 15.25 -21.28
C SER A 541 18.91 14.52 -21.06
N TYR A 542 17.95 15.13 -20.35
CA TYR A 542 16.60 14.56 -20.21
C TYR A 542 15.86 14.49 -21.55
N ALA A 543 15.90 15.54 -22.36
CA ALA A 543 15.29 15.53 -23.69
C ALA A 543 15.86 14.44 -24.60
N GLN A 544 17.18 14.23 -24.57
CA GLN A 544 17.84 13.16 -25.32
C GLN A 544 17.53 11.77 -24.74
N SER A 545 17.40 11.64 -23.41
CA SER A 545 16.92 10.41 -22.78
C SER A 545 15.52 10.04 -23.27
N PHE A 546 14.58 10.99 -23.27
CA PHE A 546 13.23 10.79 -23.80
C PHE A 546 13.19 10.55 -25.31
N THR A 547 14.09 11.17 -26.07
CA THR A 547 14.17 10.92 -27.50
C THR A 547 14.61 9.49 -27.79
N THR A 548 15.67 9.04 -27.10
CA THR A 548 16.37 7.78 -27.43
C THR A 548 15.99 6.59 -26.55
N GLY A 549 15.32 6.79 -25.42
CA GLY A 549 15.06 5.76 -24.41
C GLY A 549 16.25 5.41 -23.51
N SER A 550 17.33 6.19 -23.54
CA SER A 550 18.54 5.91 -22.77
C SER A 550 18.41 6.34 -21.32
N LEU A 551 18.39 5.38 -20.39
CA LEU A 551 18.44 5.66 -18.95
C LEU A 551 19.77 6.29 -18.54
N ASN A 552 20.88 5.97 -19.21
CA ASN A 552 22.18 6.58 -18.92
C ASN A 552 22.18 8.09 -19.17
N LEU A 553 21.45 8.56 -20.19
CA LEU A 553 21.27 10.00 -20.42
C LEU A 553 20.40 10.64 -19.34
N HIS A 554 19.42 9.92 -18.79
CA HIS A 554 18.65 10.40 -17.64
C HIS A 554 19.53 10.51 -16.39
N LYS A 555 20.37 9.49 -16.15
CA LYS A 555 21.40 9.51 -15.11
C LYS A 555 22.34 10.70 -15.27
N ASP A 556 22.84 10.98 -16.46
CA ASP A 556 23.68 12.16 -16.74
C ASP A 556 22.96 13.47 -16.45
N GLY A 557 21.70 13.60 -16.86
CA GLY A 557 20.86 14.73 -16.49
C GLY A 557 20.75 14.89 -14.97
N SER A 558 20.57 13.78 -14.25
CA SER A 558 20.50 13.74 -12.78
C SER A 558 21.81 14.15 -12.11
N ARG A 559 22.97 13.82 -12.71
CA ARG A 559 24.28 14.30 -12.25
C ARG A 559 24.42 15.80 -12.39
N TYR A 560 23.94 16.38 -13.49
CA TYR A 560 23.89 17.84 -13.64
C TYR A 560 22.94 18.45 -12.60
N TRP A 561 21.76 17.87 -12.42
CA TRP A 561 20.79 18.34 -11.44
C TRP A 561 21.34 18.41 -10.02
N ILE A 562 22.07 17.40 -9.55
CA ILE A 562 22.71 17.40 -8.21
C ILE A 562 23.71 18.57 -8.08
N LYS A 563 24.41 18.91 -9.17
CA LYS A 563 25.41 19.99 -9.21
C LYS A 563 24.77 21.39 -9.22
N ASP A 564 23.51 21.51 -9.61
CA ASP A 564 22.76 22.77 -9.56
C ASP A 564 22.30 23.06 -8.12
N LYS A 565 23.07 23.90 -7.40
CA LYS A 565 22.83 24.24 -6.00
C LYS A 565 22.03 25.53 -5.89
N GLY A 566 20.98 25.52 -5.06
CA GLY A 566 20.14 26.68 -4.76
C GLY A 566 19.48 27.35 -5.97
N PRO A 567 18.91 26.61 -6.95
CA PRO A 567 18.24 27.27 -8.06
C PRO A 567 16.96 27.97 -7.60
N ALA A 568 16.58 29.09 -8.23
CA ALA A 568 15.32 29.77 -7.91
C ALA A 568 14.08 28.92 -8.28
N VAL A 569 14.22 28.08 -9.32
CA VAL A 569 13.23 27.13 -9.79
C VAL A 569 13.88 25.75 -9.78
N GLU A 570 13.41 24.88 -8.91
CA GLU A 570 13.83 23.49 -8.80
C GLU A 570 12.90 22.60 -9.64
N THR A 571 13.47 21.57 -10.26
CA THR A 571 12.71 20.68 -11.12
C THR A 571 13.35 19.31 -11.27
N TYR A 572 12.53 18.29 -11.49
CA TYR A 572 12.95 16.97 -11.91
C TYR A 572 11.84 16.32 -12.73
N ILE A 573 12.18 15.41 -13.64
CA ILE A 573 11.23 14.79 -14.57
C ILE A 573 11.75 13.43 -15.08
N GLY A 574 10.90 12.40 -15.15
CA GLY A 574 11.27 11.08 -15.63
C GLY A 574 10.38 9.96 -15.12
N PHE A 575 10.86 8.72 -15.28
CA PHE A 575 10.28 7.52 -14.66
C PHE A 575 11.01 7.26 -13.34
N ILE A 576 10.46 7.77 -12.23
CA ILE A 576 11.25 8.00 -11.01
C ILE A 576 10.95 6.98 -9.92
N GLU A 577 9.68 6.88 -9.51
CA GLU A 577 9.28 6.10 -8.35
C GLU A 577 8.68 4.75 -8.76
N THR A 578 9.07 3.66 -8.10
CA THR A 578 8.66 2.29 -8.47
C THR A 578 7.52 1.71 -7.63
N TYR A 579 6.83 2.55 -6.84
CA TYR A 579 5.86 2.11 -5.84
C TYR A 579 4.66 1.33 -6.42
N ARG A 580 4.20 1.70 -7.62
CA ARG A 580 2.96 1.18 -8.22
C ARG A 580 3.18 0.01 -9.18
N ASP A 581 4.43 -0.28 -9.53
CA ASP A 581 4.78 -1.53 -10.21
C ASP A 581 4.69 -2.67 -9.18
N PRO A 582 3.87 -3.71 -9.40
CA PRO A 582 3.81 -4.84 -8.46
C PRO A 582 5.13 -5.62 -8.36
N ALA A 583 6.05 -5.46 -9.32
CA ALA A 583 7.43 -5.97 -9.21
C ALA A 583 8.39 -5.02 -8.47
N GLY A 584 8.04 -3.75 -8.32
CA GLY A 584 8.86 -2.71 -7.67
C GLY A 584 10.09 -2.25 -8.46
N VAL A 585 10.15 -2.45 -9.78
CA VAL A 585 11.36 -2.17 -10.60
C VAL A 585 11.15 -1.18 -11.75
N ARG A 586 9.90 -0.91 -12.14
CA ARG A 586 9.54 0.04 -13.20
C ARG A 586 9.01 1.33 -12.59
N GLY A 587 9.46 2.47 -13.13
CA GLY A 587 9.11 3.78 -12.63
C GLY A 587 7.78 4.27 -13.18
N GLU A 588 6.95 4.87 -12.34
CA GLU A 588 5.88 5.76 -12.77
C GLU A 588 6.48 7.05 -13.35
N PHE A 589 5.88 7.58 -14.42
CA PHE A 589 6.25 8.91 -14.91
C PHE A 589 5.81 9.97 -13.90
N GLU A 590 6.74 10.85 -13.54
CA GLU A 590 6.43 12.07 -12.81
C GLU A 590 7.29 13.25 -13.30
N GLY A 591 6.79 14.46 -13.07
CA GLY A 591 7.58 15.67 -13.25
C GLY A 591 7.04 16.82 -12.42
N PHE A 592 7.95 17.61 -11.86
CA PHE A 592 7.58 18.76 -11.05
C PHE A 592 8.39 20.02 -11.35
N VAL A 593 7.77 21.15 -11.04
CA VAL A 593 8.38 22.48 -10.98
C VAL A 593 8.02 23.08 -9.63
N ALA A 594 9.01 23.41 -8.83
CA ALA A 594 8.84 24.03 -7.53
C ALA A 594 9.71 25.27 -7.39
N ILE A 595 9.18 26.31 -6.77
CA ILE A 595 9.80 27.64 -6.70
C ILE A 595 10.30 27.88 -5.30
N VAL A 596 11.52 28.40 -5.17
CA VAL A 596 12.07 28.75 -3.86
C VAL A 596 11.25 29.87 -3.22
N ASN A 597 10.67 29.58 -2.06
CA ASN A 597 10.01 30.60 -1.25
C ASN A 597 11.08 31.40 -0.49
N ARG A 598 11.52 32.52 -1.09
CA ARG A 598 12.60 33.37 -0.53
C ARG A 598 12.29 33.88 0.88
N ALA A 599 11.02 34.18 1.19
CA ALA A 599 10.62 34.67 2.51
C ALA A 599 10.78 33.57 3.58
N MET A 600 10.36 32.35 3.28
CA MET A 600 10.51 31.22 4.18
C MET A 600 11.97 30.78 4.32
N SER A 601 12.70 30.70 3.21
CA SER A 601 14.13 30.40 3.22
C SER A 601 14.95 31.43 4.04
N ALA A 602 14.52 32.69 4.11
CA ALA A 602 15.16 33.69 4.97
C ALA A 602 15.01 33.39 6.47
N LYS A 603 13.83 32.90 6.90
CA LYS A 603 13.62 32.44 8.30
C LYS A 603 14.53 31.27 8.62
N PHE A 604 14.62 30.28 7.73
CA PHE A 604 15.50 29.14 7.91
C PHE A 604 16.98 29.53 7.89
N THR A 605 17.39 30.46 7.02
CA THR A 605 18.76 31.00 7.03
C THR A 605 19.10 31.65 8.38
N THR A 606 18.14 32.36 8.97
CA THR A 606 18.30 32.95 10.30
C THR A 606 18.44 31.86 11.36
N LEU A 607 17.60 30.82 11.32
CA LEU A 607 17.69 29.66 12.23
C LEU A 607 19.03 28.92 12.09
N VAL A 608 19.51 28.70 10.87
CA VAL A 608 20.83 28.08 10.58
C VAL A 608 21.97 28.93 11.14
N SER A 609 21.89 30.26 11.01
CA SER A 609 22.96 31.14 11.50
C SER A 609 23.04 31.21 13.03
N GLN A 610 21.94 30.90 13.73
CA GLN A 610 21.85 30.84 15.20
C GLN A 610 21.82 29.40 15.75
N ALA A 611 21.99 28.37 14.90
CA ALA A 611 21.87 26.97 15.32
C ALA A 611 22.82 26.62 16.47
N GLU A 612 24.04 27.15 16.45
CA GLU A 612 25.05 26.93 17.50
C GLU A 612 24.67 27.54 18.86
N ASP A 613 23.72 28.49 18.90
CA ASP A 613 23.16 29.03 20.13
C ASP A 613 22.05 28.14 20.72
N PHE A 614 21.35 27.37 19.87
CA PHE A 614 20.24 26.51 20.27
C PHE A 614 20.65 25.07 20.59
N LEU A 615 21.66 24.53 19.91
CA LEU A 615 22.16 23.16 20.17
C LEU A 615 22.54 22.92 21.66
N PRO A 616 23.17 23.86 22.39
CA PRO A 616 23.46 23.67 23.80
C PRO A 616 22.23 23.58 24.73
N LEU A 617 21.04 23.95 24.24
CA LEU A 617 19.80 23.86 25.01
C LEU A 617 19.23 22.44 25.03
N LEU A 618 19.64 21.57 24.09
CA LEU A 618 19.23 20.17 24.02
C LEU A 618 19.69 19.40 25.27
N PRO A 619 18.96 18.34 25.68
CA PRO A 619 19.13 17.75 27.00
C PRO A 619 20.38 16.86 27.16
N TRP A 620 21.25 16.78 26.15
CA TRP A 620 22.51 16.03 26.18
C TRP A 620 23.74 16.94 26.28
N CYS A 621 24.83 16.42 26.82
CA CYS A 621 26.07 17.18 26.98
C CYS A 621 26.85 17.30 25.65
N LYS A 622 27.80 18.24 25.60
CA LYS A 622 28.63 18.54 24.41
C LYS A 622 29.32 17.32 23.79
N GLY A 623 29.68 16.31 24.59
CA GLY A 623 30.33 15.10 24.06
C GLY A 623 29.42 14.20 23.22
N PHE A 624 28.10 14.37 23.33
CA PHE A 624 27.08 13.70 22.52
C PHE A 624 26.56 14.58 21.37
N GLU A 625 27.15 15.77 21.18
CA GLU A 625 26.89 16.66 20.05
C GLU A 625 28.05 16.64 19.06
N LYS A 626 27.79 16.97 17.78
CA LYS A 626 28.81 17.01 16.73
C LYS A 626 29.88 18.05 17.08
N ASP A 627 31.15 17.74 16.78
CA ASP A 627 32.27 18.64 17.11
C ASP A 627 32.21 19.96 16.34
N LYS A 628 31.64 19.92 15.13
CA LYS A 628 31.36 21.08 14.29
C LYS A 628 29.97 20.94 13.70
N PHE A 629 29.16 21.99 13.83
CA PHE A 629 27.87 22.03 13.16
C PHE A 629 28.08 22.25 11.66
N LEU A 630 27.62 21.29 10.84
CA LEU A 630 27.58 21.45 9.40
C LEU A 630 26.30 22.18 9.05
N ARG A 631 26.43 23.45 8.64
CA ARG A 631 25.29 24.29 8.25
C ARG A 631 24.66 23.72 6.96
N PRO A 632 23.45 23.15 7.01
CA PRO A 632 22.80 22.65 5.81
C PRO A 632 22.25 23.82 4.99
N ASP A 633 22.18 23.62 3.68
CA ASP A 633 21.42 24.50 2.78
C ASP A 633 19.95 24.11 2.89
N PHE A 634 19.14 24.93 3.56
CA PHE A 634 17.75 24.60 3.88
C PHE A 634 16.80 25.55 3.16
N THR A 635 16.11 25.02 2.14
CA THR A 635 15.29 25.81 1.21
C THR A 635 13.87 25.29 1.20
N SER A 636 12.89 26.19 1.35
CA SER A 636 11.47 25.86 1.21
C SER A 636 11.06 25.99 -0.26
N LEU A 637 10.41 24.97 -0.81
CA LEU A 637 9.93 24.98 -2.19
C LEU A 637 8.40 24.95 -2.25
N ASP A 638 7.82 25.85 -3.04
CA ASP A 638 6.39 25.86 -3.32
C ASP A 638 6.14 25.26 -4.70
N VAL A 639 5.38 24.17 -4.76
CA VAL A 639 5.02 23.47 -5.99
C VAL A 639 4.19 24.39 -6.88
N LEU A 640 4.66 24.64 -8.09
CA LEU A 640 3.88 25.25 -9.17
C LEU A 640 3.11 24.18 -9.95
N SER A 641 3.81 23.10 -10.33
CA SER A 641 3.27 21.96 -11.05
C SER A 641 3.90 20.68 -10.51
N PHE A 642 3.10 19.64 -10.30
CA PHE A 642 3.51 18.28 -10.01
C PHE A 642 2.57 17.33 -10.75
N ALA A 643 3.03 16.76 -11.85
CA ALA A 643 2.28 15.83 -12.68
C ALA A 643 2.67 14.40 -12.30
N SER A 644 1.80 13.69 -11.59
CA SER A 644 1.97 12.31 -11.11
C SER A 644 0.62 11.75 -10.64
N SER A 645 0.58 10.51 -10.13
CA SER A 645 -0.60 9.91 -9.49
C SER A 645 -0.87 10.45 -8.07
N GLY A 646 0.05 11.25 -7.52
CA GLY A 646 -0.12 11.95 -6.25
C GLY A 646 0.95 13.01 -6.03
N ILE A 647 0.71 13.94 -5.11
CA ILE A 647 1.68 14.98 -4.74
C ILE A 647 2.26 14.62 -3.36
N PRO A 648 3.58 14.37 -3.26
CA PRO A 648 4.22 14.08 -1.97
C PRO A 648 4.36 15.34 -1.12
N ALA A 649 4.62 15.17 0.18
CA ALA A 649 4.98 16.29 1.07
C ALA A 649 6.47 16.67 0.96
N GLY A 650 7.30 15.74 0.49
CA GLY A 650 8.72 15.91 0.29
C GLY A 650 9.29 14.76 -0.53
N ILE A 651 10.49 14.96 -1.08
CA ILE A 651 11.15 14.02 -2.00
C ILE A 651 12.65 13.91 -1.68
N ASN A 652 13.21 12.73 -1.95
CA ASN A 652 14.64 12.45 -1.82
C ASN A 652 15.11 11.71 -3.08
N ILE A 653 15.77 12.42 -3.97
CA ILE A 653 16.09 11.96 -5.34
C ILE A 653 17.51 12.40 -5.73
N PRO A 654 18.14 11.77 -6.76
CA PRO A 654 17.62 10.67 -7.58
C PRO A 654 17.57 9.31 -6.85
N ASN A 655 16.86 8.35 -7.44
CA ASN A 655 16.76 6.97 -6.95
C ASN A 655 17.90 6.05 -7.45
N TYR A 656 18.88 6.60 -8.17
CA TYR A 656 20.02 5.86 -8.70
C TYR A 656 21.12 5.69 -7.64
N ASP A 657 21.25 4.48 -7.07
CA ASP A 657 22.21 4.20 -5.99
C ASP A 657 23.66 4.55 -6.35
N ASP A 658 24.08 4.32 -7.59
CA ASP A 658 25.42 4.66 -8.06
C ASP A 658 25.70 6.16 -7.95
N ILE A 659 24.70 6.99 -8.29
CA ILE A 659 24.79 8.45 -8.18
C ILE A 659 24.68 8.90 -6.71
N ARG A 660 23.75 8.32 -5.95
CA ARG A 660 23.55 8.66 -4.52
C ARG A 660 24.82 8.44 -3.70
N GLN A 661 25.54 7.36 -3.98
CA GLN A 661 26.76 6.98 -3.26
C GLN A 661 27.99 7.78 -3.70
N SER A 662 28.09 8.13 -4.99
CA SER A 662 29.31 8.75 -5.54
C SER A 662 29.22 10.28 -5.69
N GLU A 663 28.04 10.83 -5.97
CA GLU A 663 27.84 12.25 -6.30
C GLU A 663 26.88 12.96 -5.33
N GLY A 664 25.91 12.24 -4.74
CA GLY A 664 24.98 12.73 -3.74
C GLY A 664 23.51 12.73 -4.19
N PHE A 665 22.66 13.43 -3.44
CA PHE A 665 21.22 13.53 -3.66
C PHE A 665 20.71 14.89 -3.13
N LYS A 666 19.48 15.28 -3.46
CA LYS A 666 18.80 16.41 -2.80
C LYS A 666 17.58 15.92 -2.02
N ASN A 667 17.37 16.52 -0.86
CA ASN A 667 16.14 16.42 -0.08
C ASN A 667 15.35 17.71 -0.29
N VAL A 668 14.06 17.59 -0.56
CA VAL A 668 13.19 18.72 -0.80
C VAL A 668 11.93 18.56 0.03
N SER A 669 11.57 19.64 0.74
CA SER A 669 10.28 19.79 1.40
C SER A 669 9.37 20.67 0.56
N LEU A 670 8.14 20.23 0.31
CA LEU A 670 7.15 20.92 -0.52
C LEU A 670 6.23 21.76 0.36
N GLY A 671 6.67 23.00 0.59
CA GLY A 671 6.18 23.94 1.60
C GLY A 671 4.73 24.36 1.44
N ASN A 672 4.16 24.33 0.24
CA ASN A 672 2.75 24.65 -0.01
C ASN A 672 1.81 23.43 -0.04
N VAL A 673 2.34 22.21 -0.22
CA VAL A 673 1.54 20.97 -0.21
C VAL A 673 1.08 20.63 1.20
N ILE A 674 1.95 20.82 2.18
CA ILE A 674 1.66 20.44 3.56
C ILE A 674 0.56 21.34 4.18
N PRO A 675 0.61 22.68 4.06
CA PRO A 675 -0.49 23.55 4.46
C PRO A 675 -1.80 23.18 3.76
N ALA A 676 -1.76 22.94 2.44
CA ALA A 676 -2.95 22.53 1.68
C ALA A 676 -3.55 21.21 2.21
N SER A 677 -2.71 20.25 2.63
CA SER A 677 -3.17 18.99 3.22
C SER A 677 -3.95 19.16 4.54
N TYR A 678 -3.80 20.31 5.20
CA TYR A 678 -4.50 20.65 6.44
C TYR A 678 -5.75 21.50 6.24
N GLN A 679 -5.93 22.12 5.08
CA GLN A 679 -7.09 22.95 4.82
C GLN A 679 -8.38 22.11 4.78
N MET A 680 -9.48 22.70 5.23
CA MET A 680 -10.79 22.05 5.36
C MET A 680 -10.72 20.71 6.12
N SER A 681 -9.70 20.48 6.95
CA SER A 681 -9.57 19.22 7.69
C SER A 681 -10.51 19.28 8.88
N VAL A 682 -11.37 18.28 9.04
CA VAL A 682 -12.02 18.07 10.34
C VAL A 682 -10.97 17.48 11.27
N THR A 683 -10.90 17.99 12.50
CA THR A 683 -10.01 17.46 13.54
C THR A 683 -10.86 16.71 14.57
N PRO A 684 -11.31 15.47 14.26
CA PRO A 684 -12.09 14.68 15.20
C PRO A 684 -11.34 14.53 16.52
N PHE A 685 -12.07 14.26 17.60
CA PHE A 685 -11.51 13.99 18.92
C PHE A 685 -10.91 15.19 19.66
N LEU A 686 -11.19 16.42 19.21
CA LEU A 686 -10.78 17.63 19.92
C LEU A 686 -11.99 18.40 20.47
N SER A 687 -11.74 19.18 21.52
CA SER A 687 -12.70 20.19 21.96
C SER A 687 -12.91 21.22 20.83
N LYS A 688 -14.08 21.88 20.83
CA LYS A 688 -14.36 22.93 19.82
C LYS A 688 -13.31 24.04 19.84
N SER A 689 -12.88 24.48 21.03
CA SER A 689 -11.84 25.51 21.18
C SER A 689 -10.48 25.08 20.66
N ASP A 690 -10.10 23.82 20.90
CA ASP A 690 -8.83 23.28 20.40
C ASP A 690 -8.86 23.10 18.88
N ALA A 691 -9.97 22.63 18.33
CA ALA A 691 -10.18 22.53 16.89
C ALA A 691 -10.06 23.92 16.22
N GLU A 692 -10.68 24.97 16.78
CA GLU A 692 -10.56 26.35 16.28
C GLU A 692 -9.12 26.88 16.32
N LEU A 693 -8.37 26.58 17.40
CA LEU A 693 -6.96 26.94 17.49
C LEU A 693 -6.10 26.21 16.45
N ILE A 694 -6.32 24.90 16.27
CA ILE A 694 -5.62 24.13 15.22
C ILE A 694 -5.93 24.72 13.84
N GLN A 695 -7.20 24.97 13.50
CA GLN A 695 -7.53 25.56 12.20
C GLN A 695 -6.79 26.88 11.95
N LYS A 696 -6.64 27.70 12.99
CA LYS A 696 -5.99 29.01 12.88
C LYS A 696 -4.46 28.94 12.78
N TRP A 697 -3.82 28.09 13.57
CA TRP A 697 -2.36 28.16 13.77
C TRP A 697 -1.57 26.95 13.30
N ARG A 698 -2.22 25.88 12.83
CA ARG A 698 -1.54 24.63 12.45
C ARG A 698 -0.48 24.80 11.38
N VAL A 699 -0.69 25.67 10.40
CA VAL A 699 0.30 25.95 9.35
C VAL A 699 1.55 26.59 9.95
N ALA A 700 1.38 27.65 10.73
CA ALA A 700 2.48 28.34 11.41
C ALA A 700 3.23 27.43 12.39
N SER A 701 2.51 26.62 13.17
CA SER A 701 3.14 25.65 14.08
C SER A 701 3.87 24.54 13.33
N PHE A 702 3.37 24.14 12.15
CA PHE A 702 4.00 23.13 11.33
C PHE A 702 5.29 23.65 10.66
N GLU A 703 5.29 24.89 10.15
CA GLU A 703 6.51 25.54 9.64
C GLU A 703 7.62 25.60 10.71
N LEU A 704 7.25 25.99 11.93
CA LEU A 704 8.13 25.97 13.10
C LEU A 704 8.67 24.56 13.37
N GLN A 705 7.77 23.57 13.42
CA GLN A 705 8.14 22.18 13.72
C GLN A 705 9.07 21.60 12.65
N VAL A 706 8.78 21.78 11.36
CA VAL A 706 9.62 21.30 10.25
C VAL A 706 10.99 21.95 10.29
N GLY A 707 11.05 23.27 10.46
CA GLY A 707 12.33 23.98 10.53
C GLY A 707 13.22 23.44 11.64
N LEU A 708 12.65 23.16 12.82
CA LEU A 708 13.40 22.58 13.93
C LEU A 708 13.71 21.09 13.74
N HIS A 709 12.75 20.30 13.25
CA HIS A 709 12.87 18.87 13.03
C HIS A 709 14.00 18.55 12.04
N GLU A 710 14.01 19.22 10.89
CA GLU A 710 15.00 18.97 9.83
C GLU A 710 16.38 19.51 10.22
N LEU A 711 16.44 20.75 10.71
CA LEU A 711 17.72 21.43 10.98
C LEU A 711 18.36 21.00 12.30
N LEU A 712 17.60 21.07 13.38
CA LEU A 712 18.11 20.85 14.74
C LEU A 712 17.75 19.47 15.28
N GLY A 713 16.73 18.81 14.73
CA GLY A 713 16.46 17.40 14.94
C GLY A 713 17.53 16.58 14.24
N HIS A 714 17.37 16.27 12.95
CA HIS A 714 18.33 15.45 12.19
C HIS A 714 19.75 16.02 12.15
N GLY A 715 19.89 17.36 12.12
CA GLY A 715 21.20 18.00 12.11
C GLY A 715 22.00 17.93 13.42
N SER A 716 21.37 17.58 14.55
CA SER A 716 22.03 17.45 15.86
C SER A 716 22.40 16.02 16.23
N GLY A 717 23.24 15.89 17.26
CA GLY A 717 23.61 14.63 17.86
C GLY A 717 24.77 13.94 17.14
N LYS A 718 25.71 13.40 17.93
CA LYS A 718 26.90 12.69 17.46
C LYS A 718 26.71 11.18 17.57
N LEU A 719 27.26 10.45 16.60
CA LEU A 719 27.49 9.02 16.72
C LEU A 719 28.92 8.79 17.25
N LEU A 720 29.04 8.02 18.32
CA LEU A 720 30.32 7.64 18.89
C LEU A 720 30.89 6.49 18.08
N HIS A 721 32.10 6.62 17.52
CA HIS A 721 32.67 5.67 16.58
C HIS A 721 34.10 5.30 16.95
N ARG A 722 34.47 4.04 16.68
CA ARG A 722 35.84 3.52 16.72
C ARG A 722 36.35 3.34 15.30
N ALA A 723 37.40 4.05 14.93
CA ALA A 723 38.07 3.90 13.64
C ALA A 723 38.81 2.56 13.55
N ALA A 724 39.18 2.14 12.33
CA ALA A 724 39.85 0.87 12.06
C ALA A 724 41.21 0.70 12.76
N ASP A 725 41.86 1.82 13.10
CA ASP A 725 43.10 1.88 13.88
C ASP A 725 42.85 1.83 15.41
N GLY A 726 41.60 1.67 15.85
CA GLY A 726 41.17 1.64 17.24
C GLY A 726 40.90 3.00 17.87
N LYS A 727 41.15 4.11 17.16
CA LYS A 727 40.97 5.47 17.68
C LYS A 727 39.48 5.82 17.82
N LEU A 728 39.12 6.39 18.97
CA LEU A 728 37.76 6.87 19.22
C LEU A 728 37.58 8.29 18.71
N ASN A 729 36.41 8.62 18.18
CA ASN A 729 36.05 9.99 17.80
C ASN A 729 35.54 10.84 19.00
N TYR A 730 35.69 10.33 20.23
CA TYR A 730 35.30 10.99 21.48
C TYR A 730 36.40 10.81 22.54
N PRO A 731 36.51 11.73 23.52
CA PRO A 731 37.55 11.64 24.54
C PRO A 731 37.25 10.50 25.52
N SER A 732 38.32 9.89 26.07
CA SER A 732 38.21 8.84 27.10
C SER A 732 37.59 9.34 28.41
N THR A 733 37.49 10.65 28.61
CA THR A 733 36.83 11.31 29.75
C THR A 733 35.32 11.51 29.55
N LEU A 734 34.76 11.16 28.39
CA LEU A 734 33.32 11.26 28.17
C LEU A 734 32.59 10.28 29.09
N LEU A 735 31.59 10.79 29.82
CA LEU A 735 30.68 9.99 30.63
C LEU A 735 29.29 9.97 29.99
N ASP A 736 28.68 8.79 29.96
CA ASP A 736 27.28 8.59 29.62
C ASP A 736 26.40 9.23 30.72
N PRO A 737 25.59 10.24 30.38
CA PRO A 737 24.78 10.97 31.36
C PRO A 737 23.66 10.13 31.98
N LEU A 738 23.29 8.98 31.39
CA LEU A 738 22.29 8.06 31.96
C LEU A 738 22.88 7.15 33.03
N THR A 739 24.19 6.89 32.99
CA THR A 739 24.84 5.88 33.85
C THR A 739 25.98 6.43 34.71
N GLY A 740 26.50 7.62 34.40
CA GLY A 740 27.67 8.21 35.05
C GLY A 740 28.99 7.49 34.76
N LYS A 741 29.01 6.56 33.79
CA LYS A 741 30.17 5.72 33.42
C LYS A 741 30.63 6.04 32.00
N PRO A 742 31.83 5.62 31.58
CA PRO A 742 32.22 5.71 30.17
C PRO A 742 31.21 4.97 29.26
N PRO A 743 30.98 5.45 28.01
CA PRO A 743 30.11 4.79 27.06
C PRO A 743 30.40 3.29 26.92
N ALA A 744 29.39 2.45 27.15
CA ALA A 744 29.55 0.99 27.15
C ALA A 744 29.80 0.41 25.74
N SER A 745 29.36 1.12 24.70
CA SER A 745 29.48 0.71 23.31
C SER A 745 29.59 1.93 22.39
N CYS A 746 30.04 1.69 21.16
CA CYS A 746 30.10 2.65 20.07
C CYS A 746 29.94 1.91 18.73
N TYR A 747 29.83 2.65 17.64
CA TYR A 747 29.84 2.10 16.28
C TYR A 747 31.25 1.61 15.93
N GLU A 748 31.34 0.42 15.35
CA GLU A 748 32.59 -0.20 14.89
C GLU A 748 32.87 0.13 13.41
N PRO A 749 34.10 -0.10 12.90
CA PRO A 749 34.44 0.20 11.52
C PRO A 749 33.47 -0.44 10.51
N GLY A 750 32.81 0.39 9.71
CA GLY A 750 31.82 -0.05 8.72
C GLY A 750 30.37 -0.07 9.21
N ASP A 751 30.14 0.15 10.51
CA ASP A 751 28.79 0.34 11.04
C ASP A 751 28.21 1.70 10.61
N THR A 752 26.91 1.73 10.34
CA THR A 752 26.11 2.95 10.18
C THR A 752 24.95 2.94 11.18
N TYR A 753 24.27 4.07 11.35
CA TYR A 753 23.06 4.11 12.17
C TYR A 753 22.04 3.05 11.72
N ASP A 754 21.75 3.02 10.42
CA ASP A 754 20.77 2.10 9.84
C ASP A 754 21.22 0.63 9.90
N SER A 755 22.50 0.34 9.69
CA SER A 755 22.98 -1.05 9.78
C SER A 755 22.87 -1.61 11.20
N ARG A 756 22.97 -0.75 12.23
CA ARG A 756 22.83 -1.15 13.63
C ARG A 756 21.39 -1.20 14.11
N PHE A 757 20.59 -0.19 13.78
CA PHE A 757 19.21 -0.09 14.27
C PHE A 757 18.23 -0.88 13.40
N GLY A 758 18.59 -1.21 12.16
CA GLY A 758 17.77 -2.02 11.26
C GLY A 758 16.37 -1.43 11.11
N PRO A 759 15.29 -2.25 11.18
CA PRO A 759 13.92 -1.77 11.03
C PRO A 759 13.47 -0.69 12.04
N LEU A 760 14.19 -0.52 13.16
CA LEU A 760 13.89 0.51 14.16
C LEU A 760 14.37 1.90 13.71
N SER A 761 15.35 1.97 12.80
CA SER A 761 16.14 3.18 12.54
C SER A 761 15.28 4.37 12.15
N SER A 762 14.43 4.21 11.13
CA SER A 762 13.62 5.33 10.61
C SER A 762 12.69 5.89 11.69
N SER A 763 11.78 5.08 12.26
CA SER A 763 10.82 5.60 13.23
C SER A 763 11.48 6.19 14.48
N TYR A 764 12.56 5.57 14.96
CA TYR A 764 13.29 6.07 16.13
C TYR A 764 13.93 7.42 15.87
N GLU A 765 14.54 7.60 14.70
CA GLU A 765 15.15 8.88 14.32
C GLU A 765 14.11 9.98 14.08
N GLU A 766 12.99 9.65 13.43
CA GLU A 766 11.86 10.56 13.28
C GLU A 766 11.32 11.02 14.63
N CYS A 767 11.19 10.09 15.58
CA CYS A 767 10.74 10.38 16.94
C CYS A 767 11.70 11.32 17.68
N ARG A 768 13.00 11.12 17.50
CA ARG A 768 14.03 12.01 18.06
C ARG A 768 13.93 13.41 17.45
N ALA A 769 13.80 13.52 16.13
CA ALA A 769 13.71 14.80 15.44
C ALA A 769 12.42 15.57 15.77
N GLU A 770 11.25 14.89 15.79
CA GLU A 770 9.98 15.46 16.25
C GLU A 770 10.07 15.95 17.72
N ALA A 771 10.73 15.17 18.59
CA ALA A 771 10.96 15.55 19.99
C ALA A 771 11.86 16.78 20.12
N VAL A 772 12.91 16.91 19.31
CA VAL A 772 13.73 18.13 19.27
C VAL A 772 12.89 19.34 18.88
N GLY A 773 12.05 19.20 17.84
CA GLY A 773 11.15 20.27 17.39
C GLY A 773 10.23 20.76 18.50
N LEU A 774 9.57 19.84 19.21
CA LEU A 774 8.73 20.20 20.36
C LEU A 774 9.54 20.83 21.49
N TYR A 775 10.70 20.26 21.83
CA TYR A 775 11.52 20.70 22.96
C TYR A 775 12.07 22.13 22.74
N LEU A 776 12.61 22.41 21.56
CA LEU A 776 13.15 23.74 21.21
C LEU A 776 12.04 24.76 20.88
N SER A 777 10.84 24.33 20.50
CA SER A 777 9.71 25.25 20.29
C SER A 777 9.32 26.03 21.55
N LEU A 778 9.72 25.55 22.74
CA LEU A 778 9.49 26.23 24.02
C LEU A 778 10.33 27.51 24.18
N GLU A 779 11.37 27.69 23.36
CA GLU A 779 12.30 28.82 23.44
C GLU A 779 11.74 30.07 22.73
N PRO A 780 11.54 31.20 23.43
CA PRO A 780 10.97 32.41 22.82
C PRO A 780 11.77 32.96 21.64
N ALA A 781 13.10 32.82 21.68
CA ALA A 781 13.98 33.26 20.59
C ALA A 781 13.71 32.48 19.29
N VAL A 782 13.39 31.19 19.39
CA VAL A 782 13.04 30.36 18.24
C VAL A 782 11.71 30.83 17.64
N LEU A 783 10.66 31.00 18.45
CA LEU A 783 9.36 31.50 17.99
C LEU A 783 9.47 32.87 17.29
N LYS A 784 10.35 33.74 17.80
CA LYS A 784 10.62 35.05 17.22
C LYS A 784 11.26 34.96 15.83
N ILE A 785 12.16 34.01 15.56
CA ILE A 785 12.73 33.78 14.21
C ILE A 785 11.61 33.49 13.20
N PHE A 786 10.57 32.77 13.63
CA PHE A 786 9.43 32.44 12.78
C PHE A 786 8.40 33.57 12.66
N GLY A 787 8.61 34.69 13.37
CA GLY A 787 7.76 35.87 13.34
C GLY A 787 6.59 35.82 14.33
N HIS A 788 6.72 35.06 15.42
CA HIS A 788 5.67 34.93 16.44
C HIS A 788 6.13 35.51 17.77
N GLU A 789 5.34 36.45 18.31
CA GLU A 789 5.60 37.08 19.61
C GLU A 789 4.30 37.16 20.46
N GLY A 790 4.44 37.36 21.77
CA GLY A 790 3.32 37.54 22.69
C GLY A 790 2.32 36.38 22.69
N LYS A 791 1.01 36.71 22.73
CA LYS A 791 -0.07 35.71 22.76
C LYS A 791 -0.06 34.78 21.53
N GLN A 792 0.30 35.31 20.36
CA GLN A 792 0.39 34.49 19.15
C GLN A 792 1.45 33.39 19.30
N ALA A 793 2.61 33.72 19.86
CA ALA A 793 3.67 32.74 20.10
C ALA A 793 3.20 31.61 21.03
N GLU A 794 2.46 31.94 22.09
CA GLU A 794 1.89 30.94 23.00
C GLU A 794 0.85 30.04 22.33
N ASP A 795 0.03 30.57 21.43
CA ASP A 795 -0.95 29.78 20.69
C ASP A 795 -0.30 28.90 19.63
N VAL A 796 0.70 29.40 18.89
CA VAL A 796 1.47 28.62 17.91
C VAL A 796 2.22 27.48 18.62
N LEU A 797 2.85 27.77 19.76
CA LEU A 797 3.50 26.77 20.60
C LEU A 797 2.49 25.70 21.06
N TYR A 798 1.37 26.10 21.65
CA TYR A 798 0.36 25.16 22.12
C TYR A 798 -0.16 24.28 20.97
N VAL A 799 -0.46 24.88 19.82
CA VAL A 799 -0.94 24.16 18.64
C VAL A 799 0.12 23.22 18.06
N ASN A 800 1.41 23.55 18.17
CA ASN A 800 2.49 22.63 17.78
C ASN A 800 2.41 21.31 18.58
N TRP A 801 2.36 21.43 19.90
CA TRP A 801 2.27 20.27 20.81
C TRP A 801 0.94 19.52 20.66
N LEU A 802 -0.17 20.26 20.58
CA LEU A 802 -1.50 19.67 20.41
C LEU A 802 -1.61 18.92 19.08
N SER A 803 -1.06 19.47 18.00
CA SER A 803 -1.05 18.82 16.69
C SER A 803 -0.28 17.50 16.75
N LEU A 804 0.87 17.45 17.43
CA LEU A 804 1.62 16.21 17.57
C LEU A 804 0.83 15.15 18.37
N VAL A 805 0.28 15.54 19.53
CA VAL A 805 -0.48 14.62 20.39
C VAL A 805 -1.74 14.13 19.67
N TRP A 806 -2.47 15.02 19.01
CA TRP A 806 -3.66 14.67 18.25
C TRP A 806 -3.33 13.75 17.06
N ASN A 807 -2.26 14.01 16.29
CA ASN A 807 -1.87 13.09 15.22
C ASN A 807 -1.42 11.73 15.78
N GLY A 808 -0.74 11.70 16.93
CA GLY A 808 -0.32 10.47 17.59
C GLY A 808 -1.50 9.61 18.07
N ILE A 809 -2.56 10.22 18.59
CA ILE A 809 -3.70 9.52 19.20
C ILE A 809 -4.83 9.29 18.19
N GLY A 810 -5.26 10.38 17.53
CA GLY A 810 -6.44 10.42 16.69
C GLY A 810 -6.22 9.99 15.24
N ARG A 811 -4.97 9.79 14.81
CA ARG A 811 -4.65 9.46 13.40
C ARG A 811 -3.61 8.37 13.20
N ALA A 812 -2.60 8.26 14.06
CA ALA A 812 -1.49 7.34 13.83
C ALA A 812 -1.96 5.88 13.64
N LEU A 813 -3.00 5.48 14.39
CA LEU A 813 -3.61 4.15 14.31
C LEU A 813 -4.22 3.82 12.93
N GLU A 814 -4.48 4.81 12.06
CA GLU A 814 -4.84 4.58 10.65
C GLU A 814 -3.76 3.78 9.90
N THR A 815 -2.50 3.93 10.33
CA THR A 815 -1.30 3.32 9.72
C THR A 815 -0.69 2.21 10.58
N TRP A 816 -1.40 1.79 11.63
CA TRP A 816 -1.05 0.60 12.39
C TRP A 816 -1.97 -0.55 11.98
N ASP A 817 -1.39 -1.71 11.73
CA ASP A 817 -2.08 -2.92 11.33
C ASP A 817 -1.86 -4.00 12.41
N PRO A 818 -2.92 -4.64 12.94
CA PRO A 818 -2.77 -5.64 13.99
C PRO A 818 -1.88 -6.84 13.63
N LYS A 819 -1.70 -7.13 12.34
CA LYS A 819 -0.88 -8.24 11.84
C LYS A 819 0.52 -7.80 11.44
N ARG A 820 0.64 -6.63 10.82
CA ARG A 820 1.90 -6.13 10.24
C ARG A 820 2.63 -5.11 11.11
N GLY A 821 1.99 -4.60 12.16
CA GLY A 821 2.52 -3.54 13.01
C GLY A 821 2.40 -2.16 12.36
N TRP A 822 3.34 -1.27 12.69
CA TRP A 822 3.37 0.09 12.17
C TRP A 822 3.83 0.12 10.70
N LEU A 823 3.03 0.73 9.84
CA LEU A 823 3.29 0.84 8.39
C LEU A 823 3.93 2.18 8.01
N GLN A 824 3.98 3.15 8.93
CA GLN A 824 4.54 4.49 8.67
C GLN A 824 5.33 5.00 9.87
N ALA A 825 6.60 5.34 9.63
CA ALA A 825 7.58 5.66 10.67
C ALA A 825 7.22 6.91 11.50
N HIS A 826 6.73 7.98 10.86
CA HIS A 826 6.37 9.23 11.56
C HIS A 826 5.11 9.07 12.42
N ALA A 827 4.14 8.27 11.98
CA ALA A 827 2.92 7.98 12.71
C ALA A 827 3.25 7.20 13.97
N GLN A 828 4.10 6.17 13.88
CA GLN A 828 4.63 5.47 15.04
C GLN A 828 5.39 6.42 15.99
N ALA A 829 6.23 7.31 15.45
CA ALA A 829 6.97 8.31 16.23
C ALA A 829 6.02 9.25 17.00
N ARG A 830 5.00 9.79 16.33
CA ARG A 830 4.00 10.67 16.95
C ARG A 830 3.16 9.93 17.99
N TYR A 831 2.81 8.67 17.75
CA TYR A 831 2.15 7.82 18.75
C TYR A 831 3.04 7.63 19.99
N VAL A 832 4.32 7.30 19.80
CA VAL A 832 5.30 7.17 20.90
C VAL A 832 5.39 8.44 21.73
N LEU A 833 5.56 9.60 21.08
CA LEU A 833 5.65 10.88 21.77
C LEU A 833 4.35 11.25 22.50
N ALA A 834 3.19 10.98 21.89
CA ALA A 834 1.92 11.16 22.57
C ALA A 834 1.82 10.26 23.82
N LYS A 835 2.28 9.01 23.76
CA LYS A 835 2.33 8.09 24.92
C LYS A 835 3.26 8.57 26.02
N VAL A 836 4.41 9.15 25.69
CA VAL A 836 5.32 9.80 26.67
C VAL A 836 4.60 10.95 27.38
N LEU A 837 3.89 11.81 26.64
CA LEU A 837 3.18 12.95 27.22
C LEU A 837 1.94 12.55 28.02
N LEU A 838 1.26 11.47 27.62
CA LEU A 838 0.17 10.86 28.39
C LEU A 838 0.69 10.31 29.73
N GLN A 839 1.81 9.59 29.72
CA GLN A 839 2.42 9.06 30.94
C GLN A 839 2.87 10.17 31.90
N ALA A 840 3.29 11.31 31.36
CA ALA A 840 3.67 12.49 32.14
C ALA A 840 2.48 13.31 32.67
N GLY A 841 1.24 12.96 32.31
CA GLY A 841 0.04 13.71 32.70
C GLY A 841 -0.11 15.06 31.98
N VAL A 842 0.61 15.27 30.88
CA VAL A 842 0.59 16.51 30.08
C VAL A 842 -0.55 16.49 29.07
N ALA A 843 -0.85 15.30 28.55
CA ALA A 843 -2.01 15.05 27.71
C ALA A 843 -2.93 14.02 28.38
N SER A 844 -4.19 13.96 27.95
CA SER A 844 -5.09 12.85 28.27
C SER A 844 -5.97 12.48 27.07
N VAL A 845 -6.43 11.23 27.06
CA VAL A 845 -7.42 10.73 26.11
C VAL A 845 -8.52 10.01 26.87
N THR A 846 -9.77 10.33 26.55
CA THR A 846 -10.96 9.70 27.13
C THR A 846 -11.90 9.24 26.02
N GLN A 847 -12.80 8.31 26.33
CA GLN A 847 -13.89 7.91 25.45
C GLN A 847 -15.20 8.46 26.04
N PRO A 848 -15.65 9.66 25.64
CA PRO A 848 -16.83 10.28 26.25
C PRO A 848 -18.14 9.56 25.88
N LYS A 849 -18.17 8.88 24.72
CA LYS A 849 -19.31 8.11 24.22
C LYS A 849 -18.83 7.02 23.25
N GLU A 850 -19.72 6.10 22.89
CA GLU A 850 -19.45 5.09 21.86
C GLU A 850 -19.11 5.76 20.52
N GLY A 851 -18.08 5.26 19.84
CA GLY A 851 -17.65 5.78 18.54
C GLY A 851 -16.90 7.12 18.57
N ASP A 852 -16.49 7.63 19.74
CA ASP A 852 -15.81 8.92 19.87
C ASP A 852 -14.65 8.88 20.86
N LEU A 853 -13.69 9.79 20.72
CA LEU A 853 -12.58 10.01 21.65
C LEU A 853 -12.47 11.50 21.96
N LEU A 854 -11.84 11.86 23.07
CA LEU A 854 -11.49 13.23 23.38
C LEU A 854 -10.04 13.30 23.83
N VAL A 855 -9.22 14.00 23.04
CA VAL A 855 -7.82 14.31 23.30
C VAL A 855 -7.74 15.72 23.88
N THR A 856 -7.04 15.85 25.01
CA THR A 856 -6.81 17.14 25.66
C THR A 856 -5.34 17.31 26.01
N LEU A 857 -4.87 18.56 25.97
CA LEU A 857 -3.50 18.95 26.30
C LEU A 857 -3.52 20.05 27.35
N ASP A 858 -2.79 19.87 28.46
CA ASP A 858 -2.66 20.91 29.48
C ASP A 858 -1.59 21.93 29.07
N ARG A 859 -2.06 23.10 28.64
CA ARG A 859 -1.20 24.23 28.25
C ARG A 859 -0.25 24.66 29.38
N SER A 860 -0.67 24.60 30.63
CA SER A 860 0.13 25.03 31.78
C SER A 860 1.29 24.06 32.08
N ALA A 861 1.13 22.79 31.70
CA ALA A 861 2.11 21.74 31.93
C ALA A 861 3.27 21.72 30.92
N LEU A 862 3.14 22.39 29.76
CA LEU A 862 4.10 22.30 28.65
C LEU A 862 5.54 22.67 29.06
N ARG A 863 5.72 23.78 29.77
CA ARG A 863 7.05 24.27 30.20
C ARG A 863 7.59 23.57 31.44
N GLY A 864 6.73 22.89 32.19
CA GLY A 864 7.10 22.11 33.38
C GLY A 864 7.22 20.63 33.06
N ALA A 865 6.16 19.88 33.35
CA ALA A 865 6.11 18.43 33.16
C ALA A 865 6.37 18.00 31.70
N GLY A 866 5.85 18.74 30.72
CA GLY A 866 6.06 18.48 29.29
C GLY A 866 7.54 18.56 28.90
N ARG A 867 8.19 19.68 29.22
CA ARG A 867 9.63 19.88 28.99
C ARG A 867 10.47 18.82 29.69
N ALA A 868 10.17 18.50 30.95
CA ALA A 868 10.92 17.51 31.71
C ALA A 868 10.78 16.09 31.14
N ALA A 869 9.55 15.65 30.84
CA ALA A 869 9.30 14.33 30.29
C ALA A 869 9.93 14.17 28.90
N LEU A 870 9.73 15.16 28.02
CA LEU A 870 10.29 15.15 26.68
C LEU A 870 11.82 15.24 26.70
N GLY A 871 12.38 16.09 27.56
CA GLY A 871 13.84 16.23 27.73
C GLY A 871 14.49 14.94 28.21
N ASN A 872 13.90 14.27 29.20
CA ASN A 872 14.39 12.97 29.69
C ASN A 872 14.32 11.90 28.61
N PHE A 873 13.19 11.81 27.89
CA PHE A 873 13.01 10.86 26.80
C PHE A 873 13.99 11.13 25.65
N LEU A 874 14.14 12.39 25.26
CA LEU A 874 15.05 12.83 24.19
C LEU A 874 16.52 12.58 24.55
N LEU A 875 16.92 12.76 25.82
CA LEU A 875 18.25 12.38 26.31
C LEU A 875 18.49 10.87 26.15
N GLN A 876 17.52 10.04 26.53
CA GLN A 876 17.62 8.59 26.33
C GLN A 876 17.73 8.22 24.85
N LEU A 877 16.91 8.85 24.00
CA LEU A 877 16.94 8.62 22.56
C LEU A 877 18.33 8.87 21.98
N GLN A 878 18.90 10.05 22.29
CA GLN A 878 20.20 10.47 21.76
C GLN A 878 21.34 9.63 22.32
N VAL A 879 21.36 9.31 23.61
CA VAL A 879 22.45 8.51 24.21
C VAL A 879 22.48 7.12 23.60
N TYR A 880 21.34 6.42 23.53
CA TYR A 880 21.31 5.07 22.96
C TYR A 880 21.64 5.06 21.46
N LYS A 881 21.20 6.08 20.72
CA LYS A 881 21.62 6.32 19.33
C LYS A 881 23.14 6.48 19.27
N ALA A 882 23.70 7.42 20.02
CA ALA A 882 25.11 7.77 19.98
C ALA A 882 26.04 6.59 20.32
N THR A 883 25.66 5.77 21.29
CA THR A 883 26.47 4.63 21.75
C THR A 883 26.20 3.32 20.99
N ALA A 884 25.38 3.33 19.93
CA ALA A 884 24.91 2.11 19.25
C ALA A 884 24.27 1.07 20.19
N ASN A 885 23.60 1.52 21.27
CA ASN A 885 22.97 0.63 22.26
C ASN A 885 21.56 0.23 21.79
N VAL A 886 21.53 -0.62 20.77
CA VAL A 886 20.30 -1.06 20.08
C VAL A 886 19.33 -1.75 21.03
N GLU A 887 19.84 -2.54 21.99
CA GLU A 887 19.02 -3.29 22.92
C GLU A 887 18.24 -2.36 23.87
N ALA A 888 18.89 -1.33 24.41
CA ALA A 888 18.24 -0.34 25.25
C ALA A 888 17.28 0.55 24.44
N ALA A 889 17.69 0.98 23.24
CA ALA A 889 16.85 1.73 22.32
C ALA A 889 15.56 0.96 21.97
N GLN A 890 15.69 -0.33 21.62
CA GLN A 890 14.56 -1.17 21.25
C GLN A 890 13.60 -1.37 22.42
N ARG A 891 14.10 -1.63 23.64
CA ARG A 891 13.24 -1.74 24.84
C ARG A 891 12.48 -0.44 25.11
N LEU A 892 13.17 0.69 25.11
CA LEU A 892 12.56 2.00 25.34
C LEU A 892 11.48 2.28 24.30
N TYR A 893 11.80 2.10 23.02
CA TYR A 893 10.91 2.47 21.93
C TYR A 893 9.71 1.52 21.80
N GLN A 894 9.92 0.22 21.99
CA GLN A 894 8.83 -0.76 21.98
C GLN A 894 7.84 -0.53 23.12
N HIS A 895 8.32 -0.15 24.31
CA HIS A 895 7.45 0.16 25.44
C HIS A 895 6.39 1.22 25.10
N TYR A 896 6.77 2.27 24.37
CA TYR A 896 5.85 3.34 23.98
C TYR A 896 5.11 3.08 22.66
N SER A 897 5.69 2.31 21.74
CA SER A 897 5.08 2.03 20.43
C SER A 897 4.14 0.81 20.42
N GLU A 898 4.06 0.08 21.53
CA GLU A 898 3.11 -1.01 21.68
C GLU A 898 1.66 -0.51 21.62
N VAL A 899 0.82 -1.22 20.87
CA VAL A 899 -0.61 -0.94 20.74
C VAL A 899 -1.37 -2.06 21.43
N THR A 900 -1.75 -1.83 22.68
CA THR A 900 -2.54 -2.72 23.53
C THR A 900 -3.89 -2.10 23.87
N GLU A 901 -4.79 -2.83 24.51
CA GLU A 901 -6.07 -2.24 24.94
C GLU A 901 -5.84 -1.02 25.88
N PRO A 902 -6.66 0.05 25.76
CA PRO A 902 -7.84 0.20 24.89
C PRO A 902 -7.54 0.65 23.44
N TRP A 903 -6.28 0.85 23.08
CA TRP A 903 -5.87 1.42 21.78
C TRP A 903 -6.23 0.54 20.59
N VAL A 904 -6.18 -0.78 20.78
CA VAL A 904 -6.64 -1.75 19.78
C VAL A 904 -8.12 -1.54 19.46
N SER A 905 -8.97 -1.41 20.49
CA SER A 905 -10.40 -1.11 20.31
C SER A 905 -10.62 0.28 19.71
N TRP A 906 -9.89 1.30 20.17
CA TRP A 906 -10.00 2.67 19.68
C TRP A 906 -9.55 2.84 18.22
N ARG A 907 -8.75 1.93 17.67
CA ARG A 907 -8.43 1.92 16.24
C ARG A 907 -9.69 1.89 15.37
N ALA A 908 -10.71 1.12 15.74
CA ALA A 908 -11.96 1.07 14.98
C ALA A 908 -12.67 2.44 14.96
N ILE A 909 -12.61 3.17 16.08
CA ILE A 909 -13.14 4.54 16.20
C ILE A 909 -12.35 5.51 15.32
N VAL A 910 -11.02 5.44 15.36
CA VAL A 910 -10.12 6.25 14.51
C VAL A 910 -10.41 6.00 13.03
N LEU A 911 -10.53 4.74 12.61
CA LEU A 911 -10.82 4.39 11.22
C LEU A 911 -12.21 4.85 10.77
N ALA A 912 -13.23 4.76 11.64
CA ALA A 912 -14.57 5.24 11.33
C ALA A 912 -14.64 6.76 11.15
N ASN A 913 -13.71 7.51 11.75
CA ASN A 913 -13.60 8.98 11.62
C ASN A 913 -12.51 9.42 10.63
N LYS A 914 -11.92 8.48 9.88
CA LYS A 914 -10.89 8.76 8.88
C LYS A 914 -11.42 9.71 7.82
N GLN A 915 -10.69 10.80 7.60
CA GLN A 915 -11.05 11.79 6.60
C GLN A 915 -10.56 11.37 5.19
N PRO A 916 -11.32 11.65 4.12
CA PRO A 916 -10.84 11.45 2.76
C PRO A 916 -9.58 12.29 2.51
N ARG A 917 -8.66 11.76 1.69
CA ARG A 917 -7.49 12.53 1.26
C ARG A 917 -7.94 13.70 0.40
N LYS A 918 -7.25 14.84 0.53
CA LYS A 918 -7.52 16.06 -0.22
C LYS A 918 -7.14 15.87 -1.69
N ILE A 919 -7.93 16.46 -2.59
CA ILE A 919 -7.56 16.63 -4.00
C ILE A 919 -6.95 18.03 -4.15
N PHE A 920 -5.78 18.11 -4.75
CA PHE A 920 -5.08 19.38 -4.94
C PHE A 920 -5.36 19.98 -6.32
N THR A 921 -5.88 21.20 -6.33
CA THR A 921 -5.98 22.04 -7.51
C THR A 921 -4.66 22.80 -7.70
N GLN A 922 -4.02 22.57 -8.85
CA GLN A 922 -2.74 23.19 -9.18
C GLN A 922 -2.94 24.33 -10.16
N ALA A 923 -2.15 25.38 -10.02
CA ALA A 923 -2.16 26.50 -10.94
C ALA A 923 -1.72 26.09 -12.37
N ASN A 924 -2.05 26.95 -13.33
CA ASN A 924 -1.53 26.89 -14.69
C ASN A 924 -0.63 28.10 -14.97
N THR A 925 0.23 27.95 -15.96
CA THR A 925 0.97 29.08 -16.54
C THR A 925 0.56 29.27 -17.98
N ALA A 926 0.29 30.52 -18.38
CA ALA A 926 -0.13 30.87 -19.73
C ALA A 926 0.85 31.87 -20.33
N LEU A 927 1.26 31.64 -21.57
CA LEU A 927 2.07 32.58 -22.34
C LEU A 927 1.16 33.60 -23.01
N VAL A 928 1.18 34.85 -22.53
CA VAL A 928 0.42 35.98 -23.07
C VAL A 928 1.42 36.95 -23.71
N GLY A 929 1.49 36.91 -25.04
CA GLY A 929 2.55 37.59 -25.79
C GLY A 929 3.92 36.98 -25.50
N SER A 930 4.82 37.74 -24.86
CA SER A 930 6.15 37.27 -24.43
C SER A 930 6.27 37.03 -22.93
N LYS A 931 5.19 37.24 -22.16
CA LYS A 931 5.19 37.11 -20.69
C LYS A 931 4.39 35.90 -20.25
N VAL A 932 4.82 35.29 -19.17
CA VAL A 932 4.12 34.16 -18.54
C VAL A 932 3.31 34.67 -17.36
N GLU A 933 2.02 34.39 -17.39
CA GLU A 933 1.06 34.72 -16.33
C GLU A 933 0.66 33.46 -15.56
N LEU A 934 0.44 33.61 -14.25
CA LEU A 934 -0.08 32.55 -13.39
C LEU A 934 -1.59 32.59 -13.40
N LYS A 935 -2.22 31.43 -13.60
CA LYS A 935 -3.67 31.26 -13.47
C LYS A 935 -3.99 30.33 -12.32
N THR A 936 -4.70 30.86 -11.33
CA THR A 936 -5.21 30.11 -10.18
C THR A 936 -6.69 29.78 -10.38
N TYR A 937 -7.17 28.82 -9.59
CA TYR A 937 -8.51 28.27 -9.70
C TYR A 937 -9.17 28.20 -8.32
N GLU A 938 -10.50 28.24 -8.32
CA GLU A 938 -11.30 28.10 -7.11
C GLU A 938 -11.12 26.71 -6.48
N GLU A 939 -11.23 26.64 -5.15
CA GLU A 939 -11.18 25.42 -4.34
C GLU A 939 -12.50 24.63 -4.44
N SER A 940 -12.86 24.23 -5.64
CA SER A 940 -14.12 23.59 -5.98
C SER A 940 -13.94 22.50 -7.04
N PRO A 941 -14.87 21.53 -7.18
CA PRO A 941 -14.85 20.57 -8.28
C PRO A 941 -14.78 21.25 -9.65
N GLU A 942 -15.52 22.35 -9.80
CA GLU A 942 -15.55 23.22 -10.96
C GLU A 942 -14.17 23.80 -11.27
N GLY A 943 -13.53 24.42 -10.26
CA GLY A 943 -12.21 25.03 -10.40
C GLY A 943 -11.12 23.99 -10.71
N MET A 944 -11.18 22.83 -10.07
CA MET A 944 -10.27 21.72 -10.37
C MET A 944 -10.41 21.24 -11.82
N ILE A 945 -11.62 20.99 -12.30
CA ILE A 945 -11.87 20.56 -13.68
C ILE A 945 -11.43 21.63 -14.68
N GLN A 946 -11.76 22.90 -14.41
CA GLN A 946 -11.33 24.02 -15.24
C GLN A 946 -9.79 24.10 -15.35
N SER A 947 -9.09 23.81 -14.24
CA SER A 947 -7.62 23.77 -14.23
C SER A 947 -7.05 22.71 -15.17
N TRP A 948 -7.76 21.60 -15.39
CA TRP A 948 -7.35 20.54 -16.32
C TRP A 948 -7.70 20.87 -17.77
N VAL A 949 -8.91 21.38 -18.01
CA VAL A 949 -9.35 21.81 -19.36
C VAL A 949 -8.39 22.84 -19.95
N GLU A 950 -8.01 23.84 -19.15
CA GLU A 950 -7.11 24.90 -19.60
C GLU A 950 -5.63 24.53 -19.61
N ARG A 951 -5.28 23.40 -18.97
CA ARG A 951 -3.91 22.85 -18.99
C ARG A 951 -3.52 22.41 -20.39
N PHE A 952 -4.51 21.94 -21.16
CA PHE A 952 -4.36 21.44 -22.52
C PHE A 952 -5.25 22.23 -23.48
N PRO A 953 -4.87 23.47 -23.87
CA PRO A 953 -5.71 24.33 -24.71
C PRO A 953 -5.91 23.80 -26.15
N LYS A 954 -5.12 22.80 -26.57
CA LYS A 954 -5.23 22.10 -27.86
C LYS A 954 -5.14 20.58 -27.63
N PRO A 955 -6.18 19.97 -27.04
CA PRO A 955 -6.08 18.61 -26.53
C PRO A 955 -6.24 17.52 -27.60
N GLU A 956 -6.72 17.85 -28.80
CA GLU A 956 -7.07 16.87 -29.85
C GLU A 956 -5.91 15.93 -30.20
N PRO A 957 -4.68 16.40 -30.45
CA PRO A 957 -3.57 15.52 -30.76
C PRO A 957 -3.13 14.65 -29.57
N LEU A 958 -3.46 15.06 -28.33
CA LEU A 958 -3.20 14.26 -27.13
C LEU A 958 -4.24 13.17 -26.98
N TYR A 959 -5.51 13.45 -27.33
CA TYR A 959 -6.57 12.45 -27.35
C TYR A 959 -6.28 11.33 -28.34
N GLU A 960 -5.89 11.67 -29.56
CA GLU A 960 -5.52 10.70 -30.60
C GLU A 960 -4.36 9.83 -30.10
N ALA A 961 -3.28 10.45 -29.60
CA ALA A 961 -2.14 9.72 -29.04
C ALA A 961 -2.53 8.73 -27.92
N ILE A 962 -3.36 9.16 -26.97
CA ILE A 962 -3.78 8.30 -25.84
C ILE A 962 -4.65 7.13 -26.33
N LEU A 963 -5.61 7.41 -27.22
CA LEU A 963 -6.51 6.37 -27.74
C LEU A 963 -5.76 5.36 -28.60
N ASP A 964 -4.85 5.81 -29.46
CA ASP A 964 -4.06 4.95 -30.32
C ASP A 964 -3.11 4.05 -29.50
N LEU A 965 -2.42 4.61 -28.51
CA LEU A 965 -1.56 3.84 -27.59
C LEU A 965 -2.37 2.83 -26.76
N SER A 966 -3.58 3.20 -26.32
CA SER A 966 -4.44 2.30 -25.56
C SER A 966 -4.95 1.15 -26.43
N ALA A 967 -5.34 1.45 -27.68
CA ALA A 967 -5.83 0.46 -28.63
C ALA A 967 -4.72 -0.50 -29.09
N SER A 968 -3.49 -0.01 -29.27
CA SER A 968 -2.37 -0.86 -29.70
C SER A 968 -2.03 -1.94 -28.68
N ASP A 969 -2.15 -1.63 -27.38
CA ASP A 969 -1.83 -2.57 -26.31
C ASP A 969 -3.04 -3.33 -25.76
N GLU A 970 -4.26 -3.04 -26.22
CA GLU A 970 -5.51 -3.59 -25.68
C GLU A 970 -5.46 -5.13 -25.57
N HIS A 971 -4.94 -5.79 -26.61
CA HIS A 971 -4.82 -7.24 -26.70
C HIS A 971 -3.91 -7.90 -25.64
N HIS A 972 -3.07 -7.13 -24.94
CA HIS A 972 -2.23 -7.64 -23.83
C HIS A 972 -2.98 -7.71 -22.49
N PHE A 973 -4.20 -7.17 -22.41
CA PHE A 973 -4.96 -6.98 -21.18
C PHE A 973 -6.40 -7.53 -21.25
N ILE A 974 -6.67 -8.43 -22.20
CA ILE A 974 -7.96 -9.12 -22.39
C ILE A 974 -7.90 -10.54 -21.81
#